data_AF-A0A6H5KM06-F1
#
_entry.id   AF-A0A6H5KM06-F1
#
_cell.length_a   1.000
_cell.length_b   1.000
_cell.length_c   1.000
_cell.angle_alpha   90.00
_cell.angle_beta   90.00
_cell.angle_gamma   90.00
#
_symmetry.space_group_name_H-M   'P 1'
#
loop_
_entity.id
_entity.type
_entity.pdbx_description
1 polymer ?
#
loop_
_entity_poly.entity_id
_entity_poly.type
_entity_poly.pdbx_seq_one_letter_code
_entity_poly.pdbx_strand_id
1 'polypeptide(L)'
;MLGGRLQGLSAVAARPETTYAPYCKGNHTSRGSDSSRESLLASQKSVTDGRRESRSCPDRLPALPSANHRARKDGAHRQIDEVRTLHHQPLDPSEPRSGFEKLRKKQAERRERDARAIETFEAGVSAISEDMEQRVLEASYALRDGLEEAEEAVATILAELGVDDQLVQGDMAYVEEMWSKLEAQCDRRSSRIQEFRKGLERVEILRSEAVGGELRRLVDDMIAIAFRMPDEIERIAEEHAHELNGVLISNRLAHAELLGTMEKRDFAFTVGIRREDWRRLRHDRALVQFHTDLTAPNFTNPSERVVLFREFKKGQVLRHAERVALLRDLCRRRPVDSSAPGAVADDASEVGGSVDTFFHYDKWCACLVRAELHGYGAACTEPDLEACCVQVEAVAHDRGLEDFMRKAGGLKHELLALVQGMRSPEIMYDSWVSVAIERTDLVLCGVDLERVLDKQGKAGMRRGLADSVERLRKAPKSGIPSILDAMRRQAADLSQVVDIDPMLAACLDHATEDIDRVVDTIERRGDSDSGGRGGGAASVGSQVSKRSGMGSSRGKGPGRLTTSRGGGWESEIEIDMLQRRLGMLACASDLSEEFKEVLRSTRAALEQKRSCNKAVDLVVSEESNHICNVTIEHQADGELAARFSEQSLLMERALRSMDARAQSLHTCAERVCSFFAAVALEVETHEEIEANIDESGEQRVRS
;
A
#
# COMPACT_ATOMS: atom_id res chain seq x y z
N MET A 1 30.10 60.82 -7.96
CA MET A 1 28.77 61.44 -8.12
C MET A 1 27.71 60.37 -7.91
N LEU A 2 26.90 60.53 -6.85
CA LEU A 2 25.49 60.09 -6.60
C LEU A 2 25.08 58.68 -7.09
N GLY A 3 24.55 57.72 -6.31
CA GLY A 3 23.73 57.80 -5.09
C GLY A 3 22.24 57.48 -5.39
N GLY A 4 21.64 56.48 -4.73
CA GLY A 4 20.17 56.25 -4.64
C GLY A 4 19.73 54.77 -4.76
N ARG A 5 19.32 54.11 -3.67
CA ARG A 5 17.93 53.93 -3.10
C ARG A 5 17.10 52.86 -3.84
N LEU A 6 16.76 51.71 -3.23
CA LEU A 6 15.75 51.37 -2.17
C LEU A 6 14.32 51.15 -2.69
N GLN A 7 13.70 50.04 -2.22
CA GLN A 7 12.26 49.64 -2.20
C GLN A 7 11.70 49.09 -3.53
N GLY A 8 10.85 48.06 -3.61
CA GLY A 8 10.06 47.24 -2.68
C GLY A 8 9.05 46.39 -3.51
N LEU A 9 8.15 45.63 -2.86
CA LEU A 9 7.08 44.71 -3.35
C LEU A 9 7.51 43.23 -3.18
N SER A 10 7.00 42.38 -2.27
CA SER A 10 5.71 42.22 -1.57
C SER A 10 4.48 42.07 -2.50
N ALA A 11 4.16 40.82 -2.82
CA ALA A 11 2.83 40.29 -3.21
C ALA A 11 2.96 38.75 -3.19
N VAL A 12 2.58 38.04 -2.13
CA VAL A 12 1.23 37.48 -1.91
C VAL A 12 0.54 37.13 -3.23
N ALA A 13 0.75 35.90 -3.72
CA ALA A 13 -0.08 35.28 -4.73
C ALA A 13 -1.04 34.30 -4.05
N ALA A 14 -2.29 34.73 -3.95
CA ALA A 14 -3.43 33.94 -3.54
C ALA A 14 -3.61 32.72 -4.47
N ARG A 15 -3.88 31.55 -3.87
CA ARG A 15 -4.37 30.38 -4.60
C ARG A 15 -5.80 30.66 -5.08
N PRO A 16 -6.14 30.45 -6.37
CA PRO A 16 -7.52 30.53 -6.82
C PRO A 16 -8.29 29.28 -6.39
N GLU A 17 -9.46 29.51 -5.80
CA GLU A 17 -10.51 28.51 -5.58
C GLU A 17 -10.94 27.91 -6.92
N THR A 18 -10.56 26.66 -7.18
CA THR A 18 -11.14 25.89 -8.28
C THR A 18 -12.38 25.15 -7.79
N THR A 19 -13.51 25.76 -8.13
CA THR A 19 -14.86 25.25 -8.22
C THR A 19 -14.93 23.76 -8.61
N TYR A 20 -15.34 22.90 -7.66
CA TYR A 20 -15.78 21.54 -7.95
C TYR A 20 -17.25 21.56 -8.39
N ALA A 21 -17.53 21.11 -9.61
CA ALA A 21 -18.87 20.75 -10.06
C ALA A 21 -19.13 19.24 -9.82
N PRO A 22 -20.35 18.83 -9.41
CA PRO A 22 -20.64 17.44 -9.06
C PRO A 22 -21.41 16.69 -10.16
N TYR A 23 -20.98 15.47 -10.48
CA TYR A 23 -21.76 14.37 -11.06
C TYR A 23 -21.29 13.11 -10.30
N CYS A 24 -22.11 12.30 -9.63
CA CYS A 24 -23.28 11.60 -10.14
C CYS A 24 -24.40 11.47 -9.09
N LYS A 25 -25.64 11.67 -9.54
CA LYS A 25 -26.88 11.22 -8.88
C LYS A 25 -27.12 9.74 -9.21
N GLY A 26 -27.40 8.93 -8.19
CA GLY A 26 -27.98 7.59 -8.31
C GLY A 26 -28.96 7.38 -7.15
N ASN A 27 -30.20 7.03 -7.50
CA ASN A 27 -31.41 7.20 -6.70
C ASN A 27 -31.55 6.32 -5.45
N HIS A 28 -32.25 6.91 -4.48
CA HIS A 28 -32.86 6.31 -3.29
C HIS A 28 -33.80 5.12 -3.58
N THR A 29 -33.71 4.09 -2.72
CA THR A 29 -34.88 3.43 -2.12
C THR A 29 -34.60 3.05 -0.66
N SER A 30 -35.11 3.90 0.24
CA SER A 30 -35.79 3.59 1.50
C SER A 30 -35.62 2.17 2.10
N ARG A 31 -35.06 2.08 3.32
CA ARG A 31 -35.82 1.72 4.55
C ARG A 31 -34.92 1.71 5.81
N GLY A 32 -35.26 2.62 6.74
CA GLY A 32 -35.33 2.35 8.18
C GLY A 32 -34.04 2.11 8.97
N SER A 33 -33.61 3.11 9.74
CA SER A 33 -33.67 3.10 11.21
C SER A 33 -32.76 4.20 11.77
N ASP A 34 -33.33 5.39 11.97
CA ASP A 34 -32.71 6.45 12.77
C ASP A 34 -32.79 6.05 14.25
N SER A 35 -31.70 5.47 14.75
CA SER A 35 -31.48 5.19 16.17
C SER A 35 -30.15 5.77 16.59
N SER A 36 -30.03 7.10 16.66
CA SER A 36 -28.85 7.76 17.27
C SER A 36 -29.09 9.19 17.75
N ARG A 37 -30.33 9.72 17.67
CA ARG A 37 -30.62 11.10 18.07
C ARG A 37 -31.34 11.25 19.42
N GLU A 38 -31.43 10.18 20.20
CA GLU A 38 -32.03 10.17 21.56
C GLU A 38 -31.03 9.87 22.69
N SER A 39 -29.71 9.86 22.43
CA SER A 39 -28.72 9.46 23.45
C SER A 39 -28.14 10.59 24.32
N LEU A 40 -28.56 11.85 24.16
CA LEU A 40 -27.98 12.99 24.91
C LEU A 40 -28.93 13.64 25.94
N LEU A 41 -30.14 13.11 26.12
CA LEU A 41 -31.09 13.61 27.14
C LEU A 41 -31.48 12.55 28.20
N ALA A 42 -30.83 11.40 28.22
CA ALA A 42 -31.19 10.28 29.11
C ALA A 42 -30.11 9.89 30.14
N SER A 43 -29.34 10.85 30.68
CA SER A 43 -28.38 10.60 31.76
C SER A 43 -28.60 11.42 33.04
N GLN A 44 -29.84 11.87 33.28
CA GLN A 44 -30.27 12.37 34.60
C GLN A 44 -31.63 11.79 34.95
N LYS A 45 -31.64 10.53 35.43
CA LYS A 45 -32.68 9.93 36.31
C LYS A 45 -32.39 8.45 36.50
N SER A 46 -31.59 8.08 37.51
CA SER A 46 -31.72 6.79 38.21
C SER A 46 -30.69 6.65 39.35
N VAL A 47 -31.02 7.11 40.56
CA VAL A 47 -30.66 6.40 41.79
C VAL A 47 -31.83 6.56 42.76
N THR A 48 -32.77 5.62 42.68
CA THR A 48 -33.63 5.10 43.75
C THR A 48 -34.55 4.11 43.07
N ASP A 49 -34.30 2.80 43.20
CA ASP A 49 -35.17 1.89 43.94
C ASP A 49 -34.67 0.44 43.77
N GLY A 50 -34.49 -0.24 44.91
CA GLY A 50 -33.82 -1.54 45.02
C GLY A 50 -34.47 -2.38 46.11
N ARG A 51 -35.77 -2.62 45.93
CA ARG A 51 -36.60 -3.79 46.26
C ARG A 51 -36.16 -4.72 47.41
N ARG A 52 -37.10 -4.84 48.36
CA ARG A 52 -37.19 -5.76 49.50
C ARG A 52 -38.12 -6.93 49.14
N GLU A 53 -37.72 -8.17 49.45
CA GLU A 53 -38.59 -9.33 49.77
C GLU A 53 -37.87 -10.09 50.90
N SER A 54 -38.38 -10.52 52.06
CA SER A 54 -39.69 -10.93 52.62
C SER A 54 -39.64 -12.41 53.02
N ARG A 55 -39.66 -12.69 54.34
CA ARG A 55 -40.19 -13.85 55.12
C ARG A 55 -39.38 -13.92 56.44
N SER A 56 -39.93 -14.00 57.66
CA SER A 56 -41.02 -14.82 58.21
C SER A 56 -41.50 -14.25 59.57
N CYS A 57 -42.81 -14.40 59.88
CA CYS A 57 -43.45 -14.25 61.21
C CYS A 57 -43.09 -15.42 62.17
N PRO A 58 -43.49 -15.50 63.47
CA PRO A 58 -44.61 -14.82 64.15
C PRO A 58 -44.41 -14.37 65.64
N ASP A 59 -45.52 -13.84 66.18
CA ASP A 59 -46.00 -13.85 67.58
C ASP A 59 -45.97 -12.61 68.48
N ARG A 60 -47.16 -12.41 69.09
CA ARG A 60 -47.59 -11.38 70.04
C ARG A 60 -46.86 -11.50 71.38
N LEU A 61 -46.60 -10.37 72.06
CA LEU A 61 -46.77 -10.15 73.51
C LEU A 61 -46.68 -8.62 73.80
N PRO A 62 -47.14 -8.12 74.97
CA PRO A 62 -47.91 -6.88 75.09
C PRO A 62 -47.10 -5.62 75.39
N ALA A 63 -47.72 -4.48 75.08
CA ALA A 63 -47.27 -3.13 75.41
C ALA A 63 -47.10 -2.94 76.93
N LEU A 64 -45.92 -2.50 77.34
CA LEU A 64 -45.70 -1.79 78.60
C LEU A 64 -45.74 -0.28 78.33
N PRO A 65 -46.51 0.51 79.08
CA PRO A 65 -46.53 1.97 78.93
C PRO A 65 -45.29 2.57 79.59
N SER A 66 -44.38 3.13 78.79
CA SER A 66 -43.25 3.91 79.29
C SER A 66 -43.76 5.25 79.83
N ALA A 67 -43.58 5.47 81.13
CA ALA A 67 -44.10 6.59 81.92
C ALA A 67 -43.48 7.97 81.60
N ASN A 68 -42.63 8.11 80.56
CA ASN A 68 -41.86 9.32 80.30
C ASN A 68 -42.49 10.31 79.31
N HIS A 69 -43.66 10.02 78.73
CA HIS A 69 -44.30 10.93 77.77
C HIS A 69 -45.26 11.96 78.40
N ARG A 70 -45.78 11.71 79.61
CA ARG A 70 -46.59 12.68 80.37
C ARG A 70 -45.75 13.78 81.02
N ALA A 71 -44.61 13.43 81.62
CA ALA A 71 -43.74 14.38 82.32
C ALA A 71 -43.18 15.49 81.40
N ARG A 72 -42.91 15.20 80.12
CA ARG A 72 -42.46 16.21 79.14
C ARG A 72 -43.59 17.13 78.64
N LYS A 73 -44.83 16.64 78.59
CA LYS A 73 -45.99 17.45 78.19
C LYS A 73 -46.45 18.38 79.32
N ASP A 74 -46.34 17.91 80.56
CA ASP A 74 -46.68 18.70 81.76
C ASP A 74 -45.65 19.81 82.04
N GLY A 75 -44.38 19.60 81.68
CA GLY A 75 -43.33 20.64 81.74
C GLY A 75 -43.54 21.77 80.74
N ALA A 76 -43.94 21.46 79.50
CA ALA A 76 -44.24 22.46 78.48
C ALA A 76 -45.52 23.27 78.78
N HIS A 77 -46.56 22.62 79.35
CA HIS A 77 -47.76 23.33 79.77
C HIS A 77 -47.54 24.23 80.99
N ARG A 78 -46.69 23.84 81.95
CA ARG A 78 -46.30 24.73 83.06
C ARG A 78 -45.52 25.95 82.60
N GLN A 79 -44.62 25.82 81.63
CA GLN A 79 -43.89 26.96 81.07
C GLN A 79 -44.82 27.92 80.30
N ILE A 80 -45.83 27.39 79.61
CA ILE A 80 -46.85 28.21 78.93
C ILE A 80 -47.78 28.92 79.93
N ASP A 81 -48.11 28.28 81.06
CA ASP A 81 -48.90 28.91 82.13
C ASP A 81 -48.07 29.92 82.97
N GLU A 82 -46.77 29.71 83.16
CA GLU A 82 -45.85 30.72 83.74
C GLU A 82 -45.73 31.96 82.85
N VAL A 83 -45.64 31.78 81.52
CA VAL A 83 -45.62 32.92 80.57
C VAL A 83 -46.97 33.65 80.51
N ARG A 84 -48.10 32.96 80.71
CA ARG A 84 -49.44 33.60 80.84
C ARG A 84 -49.61 34.38 82.13
N THR A 85 -48.99 33.95 83.23
CA THR A 85 -49.08 34.63 84.54
C THR A 85 -48.16 35.85 84.66
N LEU A 86 -47.13 35.97 83.80
CA LEU A 86 -46.32 37.18 83.68
C LEU A 86 -47.08 38.40 83.10
N HIS A 87 -48.26 38.20 82.50
CA HIS A 87 -49.03 39.29 81.89
C HIS A 87 -49.79 40.17 82.90
N HIS A 88 -49.76 39.83 84.19
CA HIS A 88 -50.52 40.51 85.25
C HIS A 88 -49.69 41.03 86.43
N GLN A 89 -48.37 41.16 86.31
CA GLN A 89 -47.62 41.96 87.28
C GLN A 89 -47.86 43.45 86.99
N PRO A 90 -48.40 44.25 87.94
CA PRO A 90 -48.40 45.69 87.82
C PRO A 90 -46.93 46.14 87.87
N LEU A 91 -46.46 46.68 86.75
CA LEU A 91 -45.14 47.30 86.65
C LEU A 91 -45.07 48.48 87.62
N ASP A 92 -44.14 48.41 88.57
CA ASP A 92 -43.83 49.51 89.48
C ASP A 92 -43.24 50.70 88.68
N PRO A 93 -43.88 51.88 88.65
CA PRO A 93 -43.46 53.00 87.79
C PRO A 93 -42.19 53.72 88.26
N SER A 94 -41.56 53.32 89.36
CA SER A 94 -40.34 53.95 89.89
C SER A 94 -39.01 53.32 89.47
N GLU A 95 -38.98 52.23 88.68
CA GLU A 95 -37.73 51.71 88.13
C GLU A 95 -37.47 52.23 86.69
N PRO A 96 -36.30 52.84 86.41
CA PRO A 96 -36.01 53.34 85.08
C PRO A 96 -35.92 52.19 84.07
N ARG A 97 -36.62 52.33 82.93
CA ARG A 97 -36.71 51.39 81.80
C ARG A 97 -35.38 51.17 81.03
N SER A 98 -34.25 51.00 81.72
CA SER A 98 -32.93 50.81 81.09
C SER A 98 -32.78 49.44 80.38
N GLY A 99 -33.67 48.49 80.65
CA GLY A 99 -33.70 47.18 80.00
C GLY A 99 -34.03 47.21 78.49
N PHE A 100 -34.92 48.10 78.06
CA PHE A 100 -35.29 48.24 76.64
C PHE A 100 -34.17 48.83 75.78
N GLU A 101 -33.36 49.71 76.36
CA GLU A 101 -32.25 50.34 75.68
C GLU A 101 -31.06 49.37 75.55
N LYS A 102 -30.83 48.53 76.57
CA LYS A 102 -29.88 47.41 76.50
C LYS A 102 -30.29 46.34 75.49
N LEU A 103 -31.58 46.02 75.39
CA LEU A 103 -32.11 45.09 74.38
C LEU A 103 -31.97 45.64 72.97
N ARG A 104 -32.30 46.93 72.74
CA ARG A 104 -32.08 47.59 71.45
C ARG A 104 -30.60 47.63 71.04
N LYS A 105 -29.70 47.90 71.98
CA LYS A 105 -28.25 47.84 71.73
C LYS A 105 -27.80 46.43 71.35
N LYS A 106 -28.20 45.40 72.10
CA LYS A 106 -27.89 43.99 71.77
C LYS A 106 -28.46 43.56 70.41
N GLN A 107 -29.65 44.05 70.05
CA GLN A 107 -30.26 43.74 68.75
C GLN A 107 -29.52 44.45 67.60
N ALA A 108 -29.10 45.70 67.80
CA ALA A 108 -28.26 46.43 66.84
C ALA A 108 -26.89 45.75 66.67
N GLU A 109 -26.24 45.33 67.76
CA GLU A 109 -24.98 44.57 67.73
C GLU A 109 -25.10 43.23 66.98
N ARG A 110 -26.25 42.54 67.13
CA ARG A 110 -26.53 41.31 66.37
C ARG A 110 -26.74 41.59 64.89
N ARG A 111 -27.46 42.65 64.55
CA ARG A 111 -27.65 43.09 63.15
C ARG A 111 -26.32 43.45 62.48
N GLU A 112 -25.44 44.15 63.19
CA GLU A 112 -24.13 44.53 62.67
C GLU A 112 -23.21 43.31 62.52
N ARG A 113 -23.34 42.29 63.38
CA ARG A 113 -22.63 41.01 63.21
C ARG A 113 -23.16 40.19 62.04
N ASP A 114 -24.49 40.14 61.86
CA ASP A 114 -25.15 39.48 60.73
C ASP A 114 -24.72 40.10 59.40
N ALA A 115 -24.75 41.44 59.30
CA ALA A 115 -24.28 42.17 58.12
C ALA A 115 -22.80 41.90 57.83
N ARG A 116 -21.96 41.89 58.87
CA ARG A 116 -20.52 41.56 58.72
C ARG A 116 -20.28 40.12 58.29
N ALA A 117 -21.10 39.17 58.71
CA ALA A 117 -20.98 37.77 58.28
C ALA A 117 -21.24 37.65 56.77
N ILE A 118 -22.28 38.33 56.25
CA ILE A 118 -22.58 38.40 54.82
C ILE A 118 -21.44 39.07 54.05
N GLU A 119 -20.96 40.23 54.51
CA GLU A 119 -19.83 40.94 53.88
C GLU A 119 -18.55 40.08 53.86
N THR A 120 -18.30 39.30 54.91
CA THR A 120 -17.15 38.38 54.99
C THR A 120 -17.30 37.24 53.99
N PHE A 121 -18.52 36.70 53.81
CA PHE A 121 -18.81 35.68 52.80
C PHE A 121 -18.61 36.23 51.39
N GLU A 122 -19.18 37.40 51.07
CA GLU A 122 -19.03 38.03 49.75
C GLU A 122 -17.57 38.31 49.41
N ALA A 123 -16.79 38.82 50.37
CA ALA A 123 -15.34 39.00 50.21
C ALA A 123 -14.61 37.67 49.99
N GLY A 124 -15.01 36.61 50.70
CA GLY A 124 -14.47 35.25 50.53
C GLY A 124 -14.74 34.69 49.14
N VAL A 125 -15.98 34.83 48.65
CA VAL A 125 -16.36 34.40 47.29
C VAL A 125 -15.60 35.19 46.23
N SER A 126 -15.42 36.50 46.41
CA SER A 126 -14.62 37.33 45.49
C SER A 126 -13.16 36.85 45.43
N ALA A 127 -12.53 36.61 46.58
CA ALA A 127 -11.16 36.11 46.64
C ALA A 127 -11.02 34.71 46.00
N ILE A 128 -12.00 33.83 46.19
CA ILE A 128 -12.03 32.52 45.51
C ILE A 128 -12.18 32.70 44.00
N SER A 129 -13.02 33.65 43.54
CA SER A 129 -13.18 33.92 42.11
C SER A 129 -11.87 34.36 41.48
N GLU A 130 -11.14 35.29 42.11
CA GLU A 130 -9.83 35.77 41.66
C GLU A 130 -8.79 34.63 41.59
N ASP A 131 -8.72 33.76 42.60
CA ASP A 131 -7.81 32.59 42.58
C ASP A 131 -8.17 31.62 41.44
N MET A 132 -9.46 31.36 41.22
CA MET A 132 -9.89 30.46 40.14
C MET A 132 -9.64 31.05 38.76
N GLU A 133 -9.84 32.36 38.58
CA GLU A 133 -9.50 33.08 37.34
C GLU A 133 -8.00 32.99 37.05
N GLN A 134 -7.16 33.21 38.06
CA GLN A 134 -5.71 33.07 37.93
C GLN A 134 -5.31 31.65 37.48
N ARG A 135 -5.92 30.61 38.03
CA ARG A 135 -5.68 29.21 37.61
C ARG A 135 -6.12 28.94 36.18
N VAL A 136 -7.27 29.50 35.75
CA VAL A 136 -7.72 29.38 34.35
C VAL A 136 -6.74 30.08 33.42
N LEU A 137 -6.23 31.26 33.79
CA LEU A 137 -5.23 31.99 33.00
C LEU A 137 -3.94 31.20 32.86
N GLU A 138 -3.42 30.65 33.96
CA GLU A 138 -2.21 29.81 33.94
C GLU A 138 -2.39 28.56 33.07
N ALA A 139 -3.52 27.87 33.19
CA ALA A 139 -3.84 26.73 32.34
C ALA A 139 -3.96 27.13 30.85
N SER A 140 -4.50 28.33 30.57
CA SER A 140 -4.65 28.85 29.21
C SER A 140 -3.30 29.22 28.58
N TYR A 141 -2.40 29.83 29.35
CA TYR A 141 -1.04 30.12 28.87
C TYR A 141 -0.25 28.84 28.61
N ALA A 142 -0.29 27.87 29.53
CA ALA A 142 0.37 26.59 29.34
C ALA A 142 -0.13 25.84 28.09
N LEU A 143 -1.44 25.91 27.82
CA LEU A 143 -2.01 25.35 26.60
C LEU A 143 -1.52 26.09 25.36
N ARG A 144 -1.60 27.43 25.33
CA ARG A 144 -1.16 28.23 24.18
C ARG A 144 0.29 27.92 23.83
N ASP A 145 1.19 27.99 24.81
CA ASP A 145 2.61 27.79 24.60
C ASP A 145 2.89 26.35 24.11
N GLY A 146 2.15 25.36 24.63
CA GLY A 146 2.25 23.97 24.17
C GLY A 146 1.68 23.73 22.77
N LEU A 147 0.66 24.47 22.34
CA LEU A 147 0.13 24.43 20.98
C LEU A 147 1.07 25.12 19.99
N GLU A 148 1.65 26.27 20.36
CA GLU A 148 2.66 26.96 19.55
C GLU A 148 3.91 26.10 19.33
N GLU A 149 4.41 25.43 20.37
CA GLU A 149 5.55 24.50 20.26
C GLU A 149 5.24 23.35 19.28
N ALA A 150 4.03 22.77 19.36
CA ALA A 150 3.61 21.71 18.45
C ALA A 150 3.45 22.21 17.00
N GLU A 151 2.90 23.41 16.81
CA GLU A 151 2.75 24.03 15.49
C GLU A 151 4.11 24.36 14.85
N GLU A 152 5.07 24.86 15.62
CA GLU A 152 6.44 25.12 15.15
C GLU A 152 7.17 23.81 14.78
N ALA A 153 7.01 22.76 15.60
CA ALA A 153 7.56 21.44 15.29
C ALA A 153 6.96 20.84 14.02
N VAL A 154 5.64 20.95 13.84
CA VAL A 154 4.96 20.52 12.61
C VAL A 154 5.43 21.33 11.41
N ALA A 155 5.53 22.65 11.53
CA ALA A 155 6.03 23.51 10.46
C ALA A 155 7.47 23.14 10.07
N THR A 156 8.31 22.77 11.04
CA THR A 156 9.69 22.30 10.79
C THR A 156 9.69 20.98 10.02
N ILE A 157 8.90 19.99 10.46
CA ILE A 157 8.78 18.69 9.76
C ILE A 157 8.24 18.88 8.34
N LEU A 158 7.22 19.74 8.17
CA LEU A 158 6.65 20.04 6.85
C LEU A 158 7.62 20.83 5.96
N ALA A 159 8.45 21.71 6.53
CA ALA A 159 9.49 22.41 5.78
C ALA A 159 10.58 21.45 5.31
N GLU A 160 10.99 20.49 6.14
CA GLU A 160 11.91 19.41 5.75
C GLU A 160 11.30 18.54 4.63
N LEU A 161 10.04 18.16 4.76
CA LEU A 161 9.30 17.42 3.71
C LEU A 161 9.06 18.26 2.44
N GLY A 162 9.02 19.58 2.55
CA GLY A 162 8.82 20.51 1.44
C GLY A 162 10.08 20.80 0.64
N VAL A 163 11.26 20.32 1.08
CA VAL A 163 12.47 20.35 0.26
C VAL A 163 12.43 19.14 -0.67
N ASP A 164 11.93 19.37 -1.89
CA ASP A 164 11.75 18.35 -2.93
C ASP A 164 12.97 17.44 -3.12
N ASP A 165 14.20 17.95 -2.99
CA ASP A 165 15.43 17.17 -3.16
C ASP A 165 15.69 16.16 -2.03
N GLN A 166 15.27 16.42 -0.80
CA GLN A 166 15.42 15.49 0.34
C GLN A 166 14.34 14.40 0.30
N LEU A 167 13.12 14.78 -0.08
CA LEU A 167 12.00 13.86 -0.24
C LEU A 167 12.22 12.86 -1.39
N VAL A 168 13.05 13.23 -2.37
CA VAL A 168 13.41 12.40 -3.54
C VAL A 168 14.53 11.41 -3.23
N GLN A 169 15.41 11.74 -2.30
CA GLN A 169 16.50 10.86 -1.88
C GLN A 169 16.10 9.96 -0.70
N GLY A 170 15.08 10.35 0.07
CA GLY A 170 14.53 9.56 1.16
C GLY A 170 13.83 8.30 0.65
N ASP A 171 14.15 7.16 1.28
CA ASP A 171 13.42 5.92 1.08
C ASP A 171 12.04 5.96 1.77
N MET A 172 11.20 4.97 1.51
CA MET A 172 9.89 4.85 2.18
C MET A 172 10.02 4.84 3.71
N ALA A 173 11.12 4.30 4.24
CA ALA A 173 11.36 4.26 5.69
C ALA A 173 11.58 5.66 6.27
N TYR A 174 12.32 6.53 5.58
CA TYR A 174 12.49 7.93 5.96
C TYR A 174 11.14 8.67 6.00
N VAL A 175 10.30 8.46 4.98
CA VAL A 175 8.97 9.10 4.92
C VAL A 175 8.06 8.58 6.03
N GLU A 176 8.08 7.27 6.31
CA GLU A 176 7.33 6.70 7.43
C GLU A 176 7.83 7.20 8.79
N GLU A 177 9.13 7.40 8.95
CA GLU A 177 9.70 8.02 10.16
C GLU A 177 9.23 9.47 10.31
N MET A 178 9.27 10.28 9.25
CA MET A 178 8.78 11.66 9.28
C MET A 178 7.28 11.71 9.58
N TRP A 179 6.51 10.76 9.03
CA TRP A 179 5.09 10.66 9.29
C TRP A 179 4.79 10.26 10.74
N SER A 180 5.54 9.31 11.29
CA SER A 180 5.43 8.93 12.70
C SER A 180 5.76 10.10 13.63
N LYS A 181 6.76 10.93 13.27
CA LYS A 181 7.06 12.18 14.01
C LYS A 181 5.90 13.17 13.93
N LEU A 182 5.28 13.31 12.76
CA LEU A 182 4.15 14.21 12.54
C LEU A 182 2.89 13.78 13.29
N GLU A 183 2.59 12.47 13.27
CA GLU A 183 1.53 11.85 14.04
C GLU A 183 1.78 12.04 15.54
N ALA A 184 3.02 11.84 16.02
CA ALA A 184 3.38 12.10 17.40
C ALA A 184 3.16 13.57 17.82
N GLN A 185 3.39 14.54 16.92
CA GLN A 185 3.07 15.95 17.21
C GLN A 185 1.56 16.20 17.27
N CYS A 186 0.78 15.56 16.39
CA CYS A 186 -0.69 15.63 16.43
C CYS A 186 -1.23 15.03 17.74
N ASP A 187 -0.72 13.86 18.14
CA ASP A 187 -1.07 13.22 19.41
C ASP A 187 -0.69 14.07 20.62
N ARG A 188 0.49 14.71 20.58
CA ARG A 188 0.93 15.65 21.61
C ARG A 188 -0.03 16.83 21.72
N ARG A 189 -0.45 17.40 20.59
CA ARG A 189 -1.43 18.50 20.52
C ARG A 189 -2.79 18.09 21.09
N SER A 190 -3.35 16.97 20.65
CA SER A 190 -4.60 16.42 21.19
C SER A 190 -4.50 16.16 22.69
N SER A 191 -3.37 15.62 23.14
CA SER A 191 -3.12 15.35 24.57
C SER A 191 -3.11 16.64 25.39
N ARG A 192 -2.50 17.73 24.90
CA ARG A 192 -2.53 19.05 25.57
C ARG A 192 -3.93 19.61 25.69
N ILE A 193 -4.76 19.46 24.66
CA ILE A 193 -6.18 19.87 24.71
C ILE A 193 -6.94 19.05 25.77
N GLN A 194 -6.69 17.74 25.88
CA GLN A 194 -7.30 16.90 26.93
C GLN A 194 -6.80 17.24 28.33
N GLU A 195 -5.51 17.58 28.50
CA GLU A 195 -4.96 18.07 29.77
C GLU A 195 -5.64 19.38 30.20
N PHE A 196 -5.84 20.31 29.26
CA PHE A 196 -6.53 21.56 29.51
C PHE A 196 -8.00 21.34 29.90
N ARG A 197 -8.74 20.44 29.20
CA ARG A 197 -10.10 20.01 29.59
C ARG A 197 -10.14 19.55 31.04
N LYS A 198 -9.23 18.63 31.42
CA LYS A 198 -9.13 18.13 32.80
C LYS A 198 -8.74 19.23 33.78
N GLY A 199 -7.95 20.22 33.34
CA GLY A 199 -7.61 21.41 34.12
C GLY A 199 -8.85 22.24 34.46
N LEU A 200 -9.64 22.61 33.44
CA LEU A 200 -10.87 23.40 33.62
C LEU A 200 -11.89 22.69 34.50
N GLU A 201 -12.09 21.39 34.32
CA GLU A 201 -13.01 20.62 35.16
C GLU A 201 -12.57 20.60 36.64
N ARG A 202 -11.25 20.46 36.89
CA ARG A 202 -10.70 20.53 38.25
C ARG A 202 -10.89 21.91 38.88
N VAL A 203 -10.73 22.99 38.11
CA VAL A 203 -10.99 24.35 38.60
C VAL A 203 -12.44 24.52 39.03
N GLU A 204 -13.40 24.05 38.23
CA GLU A 204 -14.82 24.17 38.59
C GLU A 204 -15.21 23.27 39.79
N ILE A 205 -14.59 22.09 39.93
CA ILE A 205 -14.77 21.25 41.13
C ILE A 205 -14.25 21.99 42.38
N LEU A 206 -13.02 22.52 42.32
CA LEU A 206 -12.42 23.25 43.44
C LEU A 206 -13.22 24.50 43.80
N ARG A 207 -13.73 25.23 42.79
CA ARG A 207 -14.62 26.38 43.02
C ARG A 207 -15.88 25.96 43.76
N SER A 208 -16.56 24.90 43.30
CA SER A 208 -17.79 24.41 43.94
C SER A 208 -17.54 23.98 45.39
N GLU A 209 -16.40 23.34 45.68
CA GLU A 209 -16.03 22.90 47.03
C GLU A 209 -15.71 24.08 47.95
N ALA A 210 -14.88 25.02 47.48
CA ALA A 210 -14.43 26.17 48.26
C ALA A 210 -15.59 27.14 48.57
N VAL A 211 -16.35 27.51 47.55
CA VAL A 211 -17.51 28.40 47.72
C VAL A 211 -18.61 27.71 48.53
N GLY A 212 -18.85 26.41 48.31
CA GLY A 212 -19.78 25.65 49.15
C GLY A 212 -19.34 25.57 50.61
N GLY A 213 -18.03 25.58 50.88
CA GLY A 213 -17.46 25.71 52.22
C GLY A 213 -17.75 27.07 52.86
N GLU A 214 -17.54 28.16 52.13
CA GLU A 214 -17.85 29.51 52.60
C GLU A 214 -19.35 29.70 52.85
N LEU A 215 -20.23 29.13 52.01
CA LEU A 215 -21.67 29.21 52.21
C LEU A 215 -22.11 28.48 53.48
N ARG A 216 -21.54 27.30 53.77
CA ARG A 216 -21.80 26.58 55.04
C ARG A 216 -21.34 27.40 56.24
N ARG A 217 -20.16 28.02 56.14
CA ARG A 217 -19.62 28.89 57.19
C ARG A 217 -20.54 30.09 57.46
N LEU A 218 -21.06 30.72 56.41
CA LEU A 218 -22.04 31.80 56.53
C LEU A 218 -23.29 31.34 57.28
N VAL A 219 -23.86 30.19 56.90
CA VAL A 219 -25.07 29.63 57.57
C VAL A 219 -24.79 29.37 59.05
N ASP A 220 -23.66 28.74 59.38
CA ASP A 220 -23.26 28.48 60.76
C ASP A 220 -23.09 29.78 61.58
N ASP A 221 -22.45 30.79 60.98
CA ASP A 221 -22.26 32.11 61.60
C ASP A 221 -23.62 32.81 61.84
N MET A 222 -24.53 32.78 60.88
CA MET A 222 -25.87 33.35 61.00
C MET A 222 -26.71 32.65 62.09
N ILE A 223 -26.61 31.31 62.18
CA ILE A 223 -27.25 30.52 63.25
C ILE A 223 -26.67 30.90 64.62
N ALA A 224 -25.34 31.03 64.72
CA ALA A 224 -24.66 31.39 65.96
C ALA A 224 -24.99 32.82 66.43
N ILE A 225 -25.16 33.77 65.50
CA ILE A 225 -25.53 35.16 65.82
C ILE A 225 -26.99 35.24 66.31
N ALA A 226 -27.87 34.36 65.82
CA ALA A 226 -29.29 34.27 66.17
C ALA A 226 -30.01 35.64 66.05
N PHE A 227 -29.75 36.34 64.95
CA PHE A 227 -30.45 37.59 64.59
C PHE A 227 -31.70 37.32 63.74
N ARG A 228 -31.61 36.38 62.80
CA ARG A 228 -32.68 35.98 61.86
C ARG A 228 -33.32 34.66 62.27
N MET A 229 -34.52 34.39 61.74
CA MET A 229 -35.18 33.10 61.90
C MET A 229 -34.55 32.04 60.97
N PRO A 230 -34.58 30.74 61.33
CA PRO A 230 -34.02 29.67 60.48
C PRO A 230 -34.52 29.72 59.03
N ASP A 231 -35.82 29.88 58.82
CA ASP A 231 -36.43 29.99 57.49
C ASP A 231 -35.90 31.17 56.66
N GLU A 232 -35.48 32.26 57.31
CA GLU A 232 -34.89 33.43 56.65
C GLU A 232 -33.43 33.16 56.27
N ILE A 233 -32.69 32.44 57.11
CA ILE A 233 -31.31 32.02 56.84
C ILE A 233 -31.30 31.04 55.66
N GLU A 234 -32.23 30.08 55.64
CA GLU A 234 -32.39 29.13 54.54
C GLU A 234 -32.66 29.85 53.21
N ARG A 235 -33.57 30.85 53.18
CA ARG A 235 -33.83 31.63 51.96
C ARG A 235 -32.60 32.36 51.43
N ILE A 236 -31.81 32.97 52.31
CA ILE A 236 -30.57 33.68 51.93
C ILE A 236 -29.54 32.69 51.41
N ALA A 237 -29.40 31.54 52.07
CA ALA A 237 -28.50 30.48 51.61
C ALA A 237 -28.92 29.90 50.26
N GLU A 238 -30.22 29.71 50.02
CA GLU A 238 -30.78 29.27 48.74
C GLU A 238 -30.54 30.29 47.63
N GLU A 239 -30.73 31.59 47.91
CA GLU A 239 -30.48 32.68 46.96
C GLU A 239 -29.02 32.67 46.50
N HIS A 240 -28.07 32.67 47.44
CA HIS A 240 -26.64 32.59 47.09
C HIS A 240 -26.28 31.26 46.42
N ALA A 241 -26.81 30.13 46.88
CA ALA A 241 -26.58 28.84 46.22
C ALA A 241 -27.08 28.86 44.77
N HIS A 242 -28.22 29.50 44.50
CA HIS A 242 -28.77 29.63 43.16
C HIS A 242 -27.88 30.46 42.25
N GLU A 243 -27.41 31.63 42.72
CA GLU A 243 -26.48 32.48 41.98
C GLU A 243 -25.18 31.75 41.62
N LEU A 244 -24.59 31.07 42.61
CA LEU A 244 -23.36 30.29 42.45
C LEU A 244 -23.52 29.14 41.45
N ASN A 245 -24.63 28.43 41.51
CA ASN A 245 -24.96 27.38 40.55
C ASN A 245 -25.14 27.96 39.14
N GLY A 246 -25.74 29.15 39.01
CA GLY A 246 -25.85 29.87 37.74
C GLY A 246 -24.48 30.16 37.12
N VAL A 247 -23.53 30.67 37.92
CA VAL A 247 -22.16 30.93 37.47
C VAL A 247 -21.44 29.63 37.07
N LEU A 248 -21.53 28.57 37.87
CA LEU A 248 -20.91 27.27 37.55
C LEU A 248 -21.43 26.69 36.23
N ILE A 249 -22.74 26.74 36.00
CA ILE A 249 -23.35 26.24 34.76
C ILE A 249 -22.89 27.07 33.57
N SER A 250 -22.94 28.40 33.68
CA SER A 250 -22.50 29.31 32.63
C SER A 250 -21.03 29.06 32.24
N ASN A 251 -20.17 28.89 33.23
CA ASN A 251 -18.76 28.62 33.01
C ASN A 251 -18.52 27.25 32.38
N ARG A 252 -19.19 26.20 32.85
CA ARG A 252 -19.09 24.86 32.23
C ARG A 252 -19.56 24.85 30.78
N LEU A 253 -20.59 25.63 30.45
CA LEU A 253 -21.04 25.80 29.06
C LEU A 253 -19.99 26.51 28.21
N ALA A 254 -19.42 27.61 28.70
CA ALA A 254 -18.37 28.34 28.00
C ALA A 254 -17.12 27.47 27.77
N HIS A 255 -16.70 26.69 28.78
CA HIS A 255 -15.60 25.74 28.66
C HIS A 255 -15.89 24.65 27.63
N ALA A 256 -17.11 24.11 27.61
CA ALA A 256 -17.51 23.10 26.64
C ALA A 256 -17.52 23.63 25.20
N GLU A 257 -17.99 24.86 24.99
CA GLU A 257 -17.99 25.52 23.67
C GLU A 257 -16.57 25.80 23.16
N LEU A 258 -15.70 26.32 24.04
CA LEU A 258 -14.29 26.51 23.73
C LEU A 258 -13.61 25.19 23.33
N LEU A 259 -13.79 24.15 24.15
CA LEU A 259 -13.23 22.82 23.89
C LEU A 259 -13.76 22.23 22.58
N GLY A 260 -15.06 22.35 22.30
CA GLY A 260 -15.63 21.87 21.04
C GLY A 260 -15.05 22.59 19.81
N THR A 261 -14.79 23.90 19.94
CA THR A 261 -14.12 24.67 18.87
C THR A 261 -12.67 24.24 18.70
N MET A 262 -11.94 24.00 19.78
CA MET A 262 -10.56 23.53 19.75
C MET A 262 -10.45 22.13 19.15
N GLU A 263 -11.26 21.18 19.59
CA GLU A 263 -11.29 19.80 19.07
C GLU A 263 -11.64 19.77 17.58
N LYS A 264 -12.56 20.63 17.12
CA LYS A 264 -12.88 20.75 15.69
C LYS A 264 -11.69 21.25 14.87
N ARG A 265 -10.93 22.23 15.39
CA ARG A 265 -9.73 22.75 14.71
C ARG A 265 -8.59 21.74 14.73
N ASP A 266 -8.46 20.99 15.83
CA ASP A 266 -7.50 19.90 15.99
C ASP A 266 -7.77 18.80 14.96
N PHE A 267 -9.01 18.35 14.84
CA PHE A 267 -9.40 17.38 13.82
C PHE A 267 -9.13 17.86 12.40
N ALA A 268 -9.43 19.14 12.08
CA ALA A 268 -9.13 19.70 10.77
C ALA A 268 -7.63 19.76 10.47
N PHE A 269 -6.80 20.01 11.49
CA PHE A 269 -5.35 20.00 11.39
C PHE A 269 -4.82 18.58 11.09
N THR A 270 -5.28 17.57 11.83
CA THR A 270 -4.91 16.17 11.60
C THR A 270 -5.37 15.67 10.22
N VAL A 271 -6.55 16.09 9.75
CA VAL A 271 -7.08 15.71 8.43
C VAL A 271 -6.38 16.44 7.27
N GLY A 272 -5.74 17.59 7.50
CA GLY A 272 -4.97 18.33 6.47
C GLY A 272 -3.63 17.68 6.12
N ILE A 273 -3.19 16.72 6.92
CA ILE A 273 -1.93 16.01 6.77
C ILE A 273 -2.27 14.59 6.31
N ARG A 274 -2.37 14.37 4.99
CA ARG A 274 -2.72 13.04 4.44
C ARG A 274 -1.59 12.42 3.62
N ARG A 275 -1.32 11.14 3.92
CA ARG A 275 -0.39 10.25 3.20
C ARG A 275 -0.73 10.16 1.70
N GLU A 276 -2.00 10.36 1.36
CA GLU A 276 -2.48 10.43 -0.03
C GLU A 276 -1.95 11.64 -0.81
N ASP A 277 -1.75 12.80 -0.17
CA ASP A 277 -1.27 14.01 -0.85
C ASP A 277 0.22 13.90 -1.20
N TRP A 278 1.01 13.24 -0.35
CA TRP A 278 2.40 12.88 -0.66
C TRP A 278 2.50 11.91 -1.86
N ARG A 279 1.64 10.88 -1.87
CA ARG A 279 1.58 9.92 -2.99
C ARG A 279 1.25 10.61 -4.31
N ARG A 280 0.29 11.54 -4.29
CA ARG A 280 -0.07 12.37 -5.45
C ARG A 280 1.11 13.24 -5.90
N LEU A 281 1.80 13.90 -4.98
CA LEU A 281 2.92 14.76 -5.32
C LEU A 281 4.10 13.97 -5.95
N ARG A 282 4.36 12.75 -5.48
CA ARG A 282 5.36 11.85 -6.08
C ARG A 282 4.90 11.31 -7.43
N HIS A 283 3.63 10.94 -7.58
CA HIS A 283 3.03 10.58 -8.86
C HIS A 283 3.25 11.69 -9.89
N ASP A 284 2.84 12.91 -9.57
CA ASP A 284 2.94 14.05 -10.48
C ASP A 284 4.40 14.37 -10.83
N ARG A 285 5.32 14.23 -9.87
CA ARG A 285 6.75 14.38 -10.13
C ARG A 285 7.31 13.28 -11.04
N ALA A 286 6.95 12.02 -10.80
CA ALA A 286 7.41 10.90 -11.63
C ALA A 286 6.98 11.10 -13.09
N LEU A 287 5.77 11.64 -13.32
CA LEU A 287 5.31 12.06 -14.63
C LEU A 287 6.15 13.20 -15.21
N VAL A 288 6.40 14.27 -14.45
CA VAL A 288 7.26 15.39 -14.90
C VAL A 288 8.67 14.92 -15.26
N GLN A 289 9.25 14.01 -14.47
CA GLN A 289 10.57 13.45 -14.73
C GLN A 289 10.56 12.57 -15.97
N PHE A 290 9.53 11.73 -16.15
CA PHE A 290 9.33 10.96 -17.37
C PHE A 290 9.30 11.85 -18.62
N HIS A 291 8.53 12.94 -18.60
CA HIS A 291 8.51 13.91 -19.72
C HIS A 291 9.87 14.60 -19.93
N THR A 292 10.58 14.93 -18.85
CA THR A 292 11.91 15.52 -18.93
C THR A 292 12.93 14.56 -19.56
N ASP A 293 12.88 13.29 -19.18
CA ASP A 293 13.74 12.25 -19.73
C ASP A 293 13.42 11.98 -21.20
N LEU A 294 12.13 11.92 -21.58
CA LEU A 294 11.72 11.77 -22.99
C LEU A 294 12.22 12.91 -23.89
N THR A 295 12.35 14.12 -23.35
CA THR A 295 12.84 15.29 -24.09
C THR A 295 14.37 15.45 -24.04
N ALA A 296 15.07 14.65 -23.24
CA ALA A 296 16.51 14.76 -23.03
C ALA A 296 17.34 14.25 -24.25
N PRO A 297 18.62 14.66 -24.36
CA PRO A 297 19.48 14.37 -25.52
C PRO A 297 19.74 12.87 -25.74
N ASN A 298 19.76 12.09 -24.67
CA ASN A 298 19.84 10.63 -24.70
C ASN A 298 18.70 9.99 -25.50
N PHE A 299 17.49 10.57 -25.49
CA PHE A 299 16.35 10.07 -26.26
C PHE A 299 16.20 10.76 -27.62
N THR A 300 16.41 12.07 -27.68
CA THR A 300 16.31 12.84 -28.93
C THR A 300 17.49 12.60 -29.87
N ASN A 301 18.69 12.28 -29.37
CA ASN A 301 19.87 11.95 -30.18
C ASN A 301 20.89 11.09 -29.40
N PRO A 302 20.63 9.78 -29.20
CA PRO A 302 21.50 8.91 -28.43
C PRO A 302 22.91 8.91 -29.02
N SER A 303 23.90 8.80 -28.13
CA SER A 303 25.31 8.78 -28.48
C SER A 303 25.65 7.70 -29.50
N GLU A 304 25.01 6.53 -29.43
CA GLU A 304 25.15 5.43 -30.40
C GLU A 304 24.77 5.88 -31.82
N ARG A 305 23.63 6.57 -31.98
CA ARG A 305 23.22 7.14 -33.28
C ARG A 305 24.25 8.14 -33.80
N VAL A 306 24.79 8.99 -32.93
CA VAL A 306 25.83 9.96 -33.31
C VAL A 306 27.12 9.26 -33.76
N VAL A 307 27.52 8.18 -33.08
CA VAL A 307 28.70 7.37 -33.44
C VAL A 307 28.49 6.71 -34.80
N LEU A 308 27.36 6.03 -35.01
CA LEU A 308 27.02 5.39 -36.30
C LEU A 308 27.00 6.39 -37.46
N PHE A 309 26.38 7.56 -37.29
CA PHE A 309 26.39 8.60 -38.31
C PHE A 309 27.82 9.10 -38.62
N ARG A 310 28.69 9.19 -37.60
CA ARG A 310 30.08 9.59 -37.77
C ARG A 310 30.88 8.54 -38.53
N GLU A 311 30.68 7.26 -38.24
CA GLU A 311 31.31 6.13 -38.95
C GLU A 311 30.83 6.05 -40.39
N PHE A 312 29.52 6.14 -40.62
CA PHE A 312 28.95 6.17 -41.95
C PHE A 312 29.49 7.33 -42.79
N LYS A 313 29.62 8.53 -42.20
CA LYS A 313 30.22 9.69 -42.87
C LYS A 313 31.69 9.46 -43.21
N LYS A 314 32.47 8.84 -42.32
CA LYS A 314 33.86 8.45 -42.62
C LYS A 314 33.92 7.46 -43.79
N GLY A 315 33.08 6.42 -43.77
CA GLY A 315 32.98 5.45 -44.87
C GLY A 315 32.61 6.10 -46.20
N GLN A 316 31.67 7.05 -46.22
CA GLN A 316 31.30 7.80 -47.43
C GLN A 316 32.48 8.61 -48.00
N VAL A 317 33.28 9.24 -47.15
CA VAL A 317 34.46 10.00 -47.59
C VAL A 317 35.52 9.07 -48.18
N LEU A 318 35.76 7.91 -47.56
CA LEU A 318 36.71 6.90 -48.05
C LEU A 318 36.28 6.35 -49.41
N ARG A 319 35.05 5.85 -49.55
CA ARG A 319 34.51 5.35 -50.83
C ARG A 319 34.49 6.43 -51.90
N HIS A 320 34.24 7.69 -51.54
CA HIS A 320 34.35 8.80 -52.48
C HIS A 320 35.79 8.99 -52.97
N ALA A 321 36.77 8.97 -52.08
CA ALA A 321 38.18 9.09 -52.44
C ALA A 321 38.63 7.93 -53.34
N GLU A 322 38.25 6.69 -53.03
CA GLU A 322 38.49 5.50 -53.86
C GLU A 322 37.86 5.65 -55.25
N ARG A 323 36.60 6.08 -55.33
CA ARG A 323 35.93 6.33 -56.61
C ARG A 323 36.65 7.39 -57.43
N VAL A 324 37.09 8.49 -56.82
CA VAL A 324 37.87 9.52 -57.52
C VAL A 324 39.21 8.98 -57.99
N ALA A 325 39.88 8.13 -57.21
CA ALA A 325 41.12 7.48 -57.62
C ALA A 325 40.92 6.54 -58.82
N LEU A 326 39.91 5.67 -58.77
CA LEU A 326 39.54 4.78 -59.87
C LEU A 326 39.20 5.55 -61.15
N LEU A 327 38.42 6.64 -61.04
CA LEU A 327 38.10 7.49 -62.19
C LEU A 327 39.36 8.13 -62.78
N ARG A 328 40.29 8.61 -61.95
CA ARG A 328 41.58 9.14 -62.43
C ARG A 328 42.42 8.08 -63.11
N ASP A 329 42.43 6.85 -62.59
CA ASP A 329 43.17 5.73 -63.17
C ASP A 329 42.56 5.30 -64.51
N LEU A 330 41.22 5.25 -64.61
CA LEU A 330 40.52 5.01 -65.86
C LEU A 330 40.83 6.09 -66.90
N CYS A 331 40.84 7.37 -66.51
CA CYS A 331 41.24 8.47 -67.41
C CYS A 331 42.71 8.40 -67.88
N ARG A 332 43.58 7.66 -67.16
CA ARG A 332 45.00 7.49 -67.51
C ARG A 332 45.27 6.28 -68.42
N ARG A 333 44.34 5.33 -68.51
CA ARG A 333 44.48 4.14 -69.37
C ARG A 333 44.00 4.47 -70.80
N ARG A 334 44.79 4.11 -71.82
CA ARG A 334 44.34 4.07 -73.22
C ARG A 334 43.47 2.82 -73.45
N PRO A 335 42.52 2.85 -74.41
CA PRO A 335 41.67 1.71 -74.69
C PRO A 335 42.51 0.61 -75.34
N VAL A 336 42.76 -0.49 -74.63
CA VAL A 336 43.17 -1.77 -75.22
C VAL A 336 42.58 -2.91 -74.38
N ASP A 337 41.97 -3.82 -75.13
CA ASP A 337 41.55 -5.21 -74.92
C ASP A 337 40.88 -5.60 -73.61
N SER A 338 39.63 -6.02 -73.82
CA SER A 338 38.71 -6.65 -72.90
C SER A 338 39.32 -7.83 -72.14
N SER A 339 39.51 -7.65 -70.83
CA SER A 339 39.30 -8.76 -69.89
C SER A 339 38.82 -8.24 -68.52
N ALA A 340 37.51 -8.44 -68.30
CA ALA A 340 36.78 -8.61 -67.05
C ALA A 340 36.89 -7.58 -65.90
N PRO A 341 35.74 -7.19 -65.32
CA PRO A 341 35.63 -6.90 -63.90
C PRO A 341 34.65 -7.84 -63.22
N GLY A 342 35.17 -8.65 -62.30
CA GLY A 342 34.38 -9.31 -61.26
C GLY A 342 34.40 -8.49 -59.97
N ALA A 343 33.29 -8.56 -59.24
CA ALA A 343 33.06 -8.17 -57.85
C ALA A 343 32.90 -6.67 -57.54
N VAL A 344 31.65 -6.23 -57.33
CA VAL A 344 31.22 -5.45 -56.13
C VAL A 344 29.71 -5.67 -55.95
N ALA A 345 29.31 -6.59 -55.08
CA ALA A 345 27.93 -6.69 -54.60
C ALA A 345 27.91 -7.46 -53.27
N ASP A 346 28.19 -6.76 -52.17
CA ASP A 346 27.73 -7.12 -50.82
C ASP A 346 28.05 -5.95 -49.90
N ASP A 347 27.01 -5.22 -49.44
CA ASP A 347 27.09 -4.29 -48.29
C ASP A 347 25.73 -3.59 -48.00
N ALA A 348 24.59 -4.25 -48.26
CA ALA A 348 23.25 -3.68 -48.03
C ALA A 348 22.51 -4.26 -46.80
N SER A 349 23.08 -5.26 -46.12
CA SER A 349 22.39 -6.00 -45.03
C SER A 349 22.65 -5.48 -43.61
N GLU A 350 23.60 -4.55 -43.39
CA GLU A 350 23.99 -4.13 -42.02
C GLU A 350 23.15 -3.00 -41.40
N VAL A 351 22.18 -2.41 -42.12
CA VAL A 351 21.38 -1.28 -41.59
C VAL A 351 20.14 -1.74 -40.80
N GLY A 352 19.78 -3.02 -40.88
CA GLY A 352 18.59 -3.57 -40.20
C GLY A 352 18.71 -3.73 -38.68
N GLY A 353 19.93 -3.77 -38.13
CA GLY A 353 20.17 -4.03 -36.69
C GLY A 353 19.92 -2.84 -35.76
N SER A 354 19.72 -1.63 -36.29
CA SER A 354 19.55 -0.40 -35.48
C SER A 354 18.10 -0.10 -35.07
N VAL A 355 17.13 -0.85 -35.57
CA VAL A 355 15.71 -0.65 -35.25
C VAL A 355 15.31 -1.41 -33.97
N ASP A 356 15.89 -2.60 -33.74
CA ASP A 356 15.63 -3.41 -32.54
C ASP A 356 16.16 -2.79 -31.24
N THR A 357 17.19 -1.94 -31.32
CA THR A 357 17.72 -1.23 -30.14
C THR A 357 16.74 -0.18 -29.63
N PHE A 358 15.92 0.46 -30.47
CA PHE A 358 14.97 1.49 -30.01
C PHE A 358 13.69 0.91 -29.41
N PHE A 359 13.19 -0.23 -29.93
CA PHE A 359 12.08 -0.97 -29.30
C PHE A 359 12.40 -1.43 -27.86
N HIS A 360 13.69 -1.55 -27.51
CA HIS A 360 14.12 -1.82 -26.13
C HIS A 360 14.01 -0.59 -25.20
N TYR A 361 14.13 0.64 -25.70
CA TYR A 361 14.17 1.85 -24.88
C TYR A 361 12.78 2.38 -24.48
N ASP A 362 11.75 2.24 -25.33
CA ASP A 362 10.35 2.56 -24.97
C ASP A 362 9.85 1.65 -23.83
N LYS A 363 10.15 0.36 -23.92
CA LYS A 363 9.84 -0.62 -22.87
C LYS A 363 10.59 -0.27 -21.58
N TRP A 364 11.84 0.19 -21.67
CA TRP A 364 12.67 0.56 -20.52
C TRP A 364 12.12 1.76 -19.73
N CYS A 365 11.61 2.80 -20.40
CA CYS A 365 11.05 3.98 -19.72
C CYS A 365 9.72 3.67 -19.03
N ALA A 366 8.84 2.92 -19.70
CA ALA A 366 7.61 2.43 -19.08
C ALA A 366 7.91 1.53 -17.87
N CYS A 367 8.95 0.69 -17.94
CA CYS A 367 9.41 -0.12 -16.81
C CYS A 367 9.92 0.73 -15.63
N LEU A 368 10.64 1.84 -15.88
CA LEU A 368 11.14 2.74 -14.84
C LEU A 368 10.01 3.48 -14.12
N VAL A 369 9.08 4.08 -14.86
CA VAL A 369 7.91 4.75 -14.28
C VAL A 369 7.08 3.76 -13.48
N ARG A 370 6.86 2.55 -14.02
CA ARG A 370 6.14 1.49 -13.32
C ARG A 370 6.84 1.08 -12.02
N ALA A 371 8.17 0.93 -12.05
CA ALA A 371 8.95 0.58 -10.87
C ALA A 371 8.88 1.67 -9.79
N GLU A 372 8.94 2.95 -10.16
CA GLU A 372 8.73 4.05 -9.22
C GLU A 372 7.30 4.07 -8.66
N LEU A 373 6.28 3.95 -9.50
CA LEU A 373 4.88 3.98 -9.07
C LEU A 373 4.55 2.85 -8.07
N HIS A 374 5.12 1.66 -8.27
CA HIS A 374 5.03 0.55 -7.32
C HIS A 374 5.91 0.72 -6.08
N GLY A 375 7.14 1.22 -6.23
CA GLY A 375 8.08 1.39 -5.12
C GLY A 375 7.55 2.28 -4.00
N TYR A 376 6.70 3.26 -4.35
CA TYR A 376 6.14 4.22 -3.40
C TYR A 376 4.63 4.04 -3.16
N GLY A 377 3.98 3.05 -3.80
CA GLY A 377 2.52 2.88 -3.74
C GLY A 377 1.76 4.14 -4.18
N ALA A 378 2.28 4.83 -5.20
CA ALA A 378 1.83 6.17 -5.57
C ALA A 378 0.39 6.16 -6.14
N ALA A 379 0.03 5.12 -6.89
CA ALA A 379 -1.31 4.96 -7.46
C ALA A 379 -2.28 4.22 -6.53
N CYS A 380 -1.78 3.32 -5.68
CA CYS A 380 -2.59 2.50 -4.79
C CYS A 380 -1.78 2.03 -3.57
N THR A 381 -2.45 1.77 -2.43
CA THR A 381 -1.79 1.21 -1.25
C THR A 381 -1.34 -0.23 -1.54
N GLU A 382 -0.02 -0.43 -1.61
CA GLU A 382 0.60 -1.73 -1.81
C GLU A 382 0.41 -2.65 -0.60
N PRO A 383 0.16 -3.95 -0.82
CA PRO A 383 0.10 -4.94 0.26
C PRO A 383 1.51 -5.28 0.78
N ASP A 384 1.61 -5.63 2.06
CA ASP A 384 2.86 -6.10 2.67
C ASP A 384 3.12 -7.57 2.31
N LEU A 385 3.67 -7.80 1.11
CA LEU A 385 4.03 -9.13 0.63
C LEU A 385 5.20 -9.73 1.42
N GLU A 386 6.07 -8.92 2.04
CA GLU A 386 7.21 -9.44 2.79
C GLU A 386 6.75 -10.07 4.11
N ALA A 387 5.77 -9.48 4.80
CA ALA A 387 5.14 -10.11 5.95
C ALA A 387 4.53 -11.48 5.60
N CYS A 388 3.87 -11.60 4.45
CA CYS A 388 3.38 -12.89 3.95
C CYS A 388 4.54 -13.87 3.66
N CYS A 389 5.62 -13.41 3.01
CA CYS A 389 6.81 -14.22 2.74
C CYS A 389 7.40 -14.81 4.01
N VAL A 390 7.59 -13.98 5.04
CA VAL A 390 8.17 -14.39 6.33
C VAL A 390 7.31 -15.47 7.00
N GLN A 391 5.98 -15.31 7.00
CA GLN A 391 5.07 -16.30 7.58
C GLN A 391 5.09 -17.63 6.82
N VAL A 392 5.11 -17.59 5.49
CA VAL A 392 5.18 -18.81 4.65
C VAL A 392 6.54 -19.51 4.79
N GLU A 393 7.64 -18.75 4.85
CA GLU A 393 8.98 -19.31 5.04
C GLU A 393 9.17 -19.94 6.42
N ALA A 394 8.58 -19.34 7.46
CA ALA A 394 8.65 -19.88 8.82
C ALA A 394 8.07 -21.31 8.87
N VAL A 395 6.95 -21.55 8.19
CA VAL A 395 6.34 -22.88 8.11
C VAL A 395 7.13 -23.82 7.20
N ALA A 396 7.66 -23.31 6.07
CA ALA A 396 8.46 -24.13 5.15
C ALA A 396 9.80 -24.61 5.76
N HIS A 397 10.36 -23.86 6.72
CA HIS A 397 11.63 -24.17 7.41
C HIS A 397 11.46 -24.75 8.82
N ASP A 398 10.22 -24.98 9.28
CA ASP A 398 9.99 -25.57 10.59
C ASP A 398 10.51 -27.02 10.64
N ARG A 399 11.46 -27.27 11.54
CA ARG A 399 12.05 -28.60 11.76
C ARG A 399 11.03 -29.61 12.27
N GLY A 400 9.99 -29.17 12.99
CA GLY A 400 8.91 -30.03 13.48
C GLY A 400 8.03 -30.59 12.34
N LEU A 401 7.96 -29.87 11.21
CA LEU A 401 7.12 -30.23 10.06
C LEU A 401 7.90 -30.92 8.94
N GLU A 402 9.20 -31.16 9.07
CA GLU A 402 10.03 -31.78 8.01
C GLU A 402 9.50 -33.15 7.57
N ASP A 403 9.07 -34.00 8.51
CA ASP A 403 8.50 -35.30 8.16
C ASP A 403 7.14 -35.18 7.48
N PHE A 404 6.36 -34.15 7.80
CA PHE A 404 5.11 -33.83 7.11
C PHE A 404 5.38 -33.31 5.68
N MET A 405 6.25 -32.31 5.54
CA MET A 405 6.64 -31.73 4.24
C MET A 405 7.24 -32.79 3.31
N ARG A 406 7.98 -33.74 3.89
CA ARG A 406 8.53 -34.89 3.19
C ARG A 406 7.44 -35.86 2.69
N LYS A 407 6.36 -36.07 3.44
CA LYS A 407 5.19 -36.88 3.02
C LYS A 407 4.33 -36.15 1.98
N ALA A 408 4.13 -34.85 2.16
CA ALA A 408 3.43 -33.98 1.23
C ALA A 408 4.20 -33.78 -0.10
N GLY A 409 5.43 -34.30 -0.20
CA GLY A 409 6.21 -34.37 -1.45
C GLY A 409 6.64 -32.99 -1.97
N GLY A 410 5.80 -32.40 -2.83
CA GLY A 410 6.08 -31.14 -3.54
C GLY A 410 5.79 -29.86 -2.75
N LEU A 411 5.01 -29.95 -1.66
CA LEU A 411 4.49 -28.77 -0.97
C LEU A 411 5.57 -27.75 -0.57
N LYS A 412 6.66 -28.21 0.06
CA LYS A 412 7.77 -27.32 0.46
C LYS A 412 8.40 -26.59 -0.73
N HIS A 413 8.52 -27.26 -1.87
CA HIS A 413 9.08 -26.64 -3.07
C HIS A 413 8.13 -25.59 -3.65
N GLU A 414 6.83 -25.84 -3.64
CA GLU A 414 5.82 -24.88 -4.09
C GLU A 414 5.74 -23.64 -3.18
N LEU A 415 5.79 -23.82 -1.85
CA LEU A 415 5.82 -22.70 -0.90
C LEU A 415 7.08 -21.82 -1.08
N LEU A 416 8.24 -22.44 -1.28
CA LEU A 416 9.48 -21.68 -1.52
C LEU A 416 9.48 -21.00 -2.90
N ALA A 417 8.91 -21.64 -3.93
CA ALA A 417 8.74 -21.03 -5.24
C ALA A 417 7.77 -19.84 -5.20
N LEU A 418 6.70 -19.94 -4.41
CA LEU A 418 5.77 -18.84 -4.16
C LEU A 418 6.49 -17.66 -3.50
N VAL A 419 7.26 -17.90 -2.43
CA VAL A 419 8.05 -16.85 -1.76
C VAL A 419 9.05 -16.20 -2.72
N GLN A 420 9.77 -17.01 -3.50
CA GLN A 420 10.71 -16.49 -4.50
C GLN A 420 10.01 -15.62 -5.55
N GLY A 421 8.79 -16.01 -5.98
CA GLY A 421 7.97 -15.23 -6.90
C GLY A 421 7.52 -13.89 -6.29
N MET A 422 7.06 -13.91 -5.04
CA MET A 422 6.61 -12.69 -4.33
C MET A 422 7.73 -11.70 -4.04
N ARG A 423 8.96 -12.17 -3.80
CA ARG A 423 10.16 -11.32 -3.63
C ARG A 423 10.79 -10.87 -4.95
N SER A 424 10.32 -11.38 -6.08
CA SER A 424 10.85 -10.95 -7.37
C SER A 424 10.42 -9.51 -7.65
N PRO A 425 11.31 -8.63 -8.13
CA PRO A 425 10.92 -7.28 -8.56
C PRO A 425 9.91 -7.33 -9.73
N GLU A 426 9.87 -8.45 -10.47
CA GLU A 426 8.93 -8.63 -11.59
C GLU A 426 7.48 -8.88 -11.15
N ILE A 427 7.20 -9.01 -9.85
CA ILE A 427 5.83 -9.10 -9.31
C ILE A 427 4.98 -7.85 -9.62
N MET A 428 5.61 -6.77 -10.07
CA MET A 428 4.94 -5.60 -10.66
C MET A 428 4.18 -5.89 -11.97
N TYR A 429 4.39 -7.04 -12.61
CA TYR A 429 3.69 -7.42 -13.85
C TYR A 429 2.60 -8.47 -13.59
N ASP A 430 1.45 -8.34 -14.26
CA ASP A 430 0.30 -9.26 -14.10
C ASP A 430 0.68 -10.72 -14.42
N SER A 431 1.63 -10.95 -15.32
CA SER A 431 2.13 -12.29 -15.65
C SER A 431 2.72 -13.01 -14.43
N TRP A 432 3.47 -12.30 -13.59
CA TRP A 432 4.12 -12.87 -12.42
C TRP A 432 3.16 -12.99 -11.24
N VAL A 433 2.28 -12.01 -11.04
CA VAL A 433 1.23 -12.08 -10.01
C VAL A 433 0.27 -13.22 -10.31
N SER A 434 -0.13 -13.40 -11.57
CA SER A 434 -1.03 -14.48 -11.96
C SER A 434 -0.40 -15.85 -11.64
N VAL A 435 0.89 -16.05 -11.94
CA VAL A 435 1.61 -17.28 -11.57
C VAL A 435 1.66 -17.47 -10.05
N ALA A 436 1.86 -16.41 -9.26
CA ALA A 436 1.85 -16.51 -7.79
C ALA A 436 0.46 -16.83 -7.21
N ILE A 437 -0.60 -16.25 -7.80
CA ILE A 437 -1.99 -16.58 -7.46
C ILE A 437 -2.27 -18.04 -7.80
N GLU A 438 -1.96 -18.48 -9.02
CA GLU A 438 -2.15 -19.88 -9.45
C GLU A 438 -1.44 -20.89 -8.52
N ARG A 439 -0.22 -20.58 -8.08
CA ARG A 439 0.51 -21.41 -7.10
C ARG A 439 -0.16 -21.44 -5.72
N THR A 440 -0.64 -20.29 -5.25
CA THR A 440 -1.35 -20.19 -3.96
C THR A 440 -2.66 -20.97 -4.03
N ASP A 441 -3.39 -20.82 -5.13
CA ASP A 441 -4.65 -21.49 -5.41
C ASP A 441 -4.44 -23.01 -5.45
N LEU A 442 -3.34 -23.47 -6.06
CA LEU A 442 -3.02 -24.89 -6.20
C LEU A 442 -2.84 -25.56 -4.83
N VAL A 443 -2.35 -24.84 -3.83
CA VAL A 443 -2.28 -25.33 -2.45
C VAL A 443 -3.64 -25.24 -1.77
N LEU A 444 -4.36 -24.13 -1.96
CA LEU A 444 -5.67 -23.89 -1.34
C LEU A 444 -6.78 -24.84 -1.82
N CYS A 445 -6.73 -25.33 -3.06
CA CYS A 445 -7.78 -26.20 -3.61
C CYS A 445 -7.88 -27.55 -2.87
N GLY A 446 -6.80 -28.01 -2.23
CA GLY A 446 -6.79 -29.23 -1.41
C GLY A 446 -7.13 -29.01 0.07
N VAL A 447 -7.27 -27.77 0.54
CA VAL A 447 -7.44 -27.45 1.98
C VAL A 447 -8.77 -27.96 2.55
N ASP A 448 -9.85 -27.83 1.79
CA ASP A 448 -11.20 -28.23 2.21
C ASP A 448 -11.55 -29.69 1.87
N LEU A 449 -10.64 -30.42 1.22
CA LEU A 449 -10.88 -31.77 0.71
C LEU A 449 -11.36 -32.74 1.80
N GLU A 450 -10.73 -32.72 2.98
CA GLU A 450 -11.13 -33.59 4.10
C GLU A 450 -12.56 -33.30 4.56
N ARG A 451 -12.92 -32.03 4.70
CA ARG A 451 -14.26 -31.61 5.11
C ARG A 451 -15.33 -32.03 4.10
N VAL A 452 -15.02 -31.94 2.80
CA VAL A 452 -15.94 -32.39 1.72
C VAL A 452 -16.10 -33.91 1.75
N LEU A 453 -15.01 -34.65 1.90
CA LEU A 453 -15.02 -36.11 1.94
C LEU A 453 -15.69 -36.67 3.21
N ASP A 454 -15.51 -36.02 4.36
CA ASP A 454 -16.15 -36.40 5.63
C ASP A 454 -17.67 -36.28 5.56
N LYS A 455 -18.19 -35.19 4.97
CA LYS A 455 -19.63 -35.02 4.74
C LYS A 455 -20.24 -36.14 3.91
N GLN A 456 -19.45 -36.76 3.04
CA GLN A 456 -19.87 -37.84 2.15
C GLN A 456 -19.49 -39.24 2.65
N GLY A 457 -18.84 -39.35 3.81
CA GLY A 457 -18.35 -40.62 4.34
C GLY A 457 -17.21 -41.26 3.51
N LYS A 458 -16.52 -40.47 2.68
CA LYS A 458 -15.48 -40.91 1.72
C LYS A 458 -14.06 -40.54 2.15
N ALA A 459 -13.84 -40.19 3.42
CA ALA A 459 -12.54 -39.80 3.97
C ALA A 459 -11.39 -40.80 3.71
N GLY A 460 -11.73 -42.09 3.51
CA GLY A 460 -10.77 -43.13 3.15
C GLY A 460 -10.09 -42.92 1.79
N MET A 461 -10.72 -42.22 0.85
CA MET A 461 -10.18 -42.00 -0.50
C MET A 461 -8.91 -41.15 -0.47
N ARG A 462 -8.91 -40.05 0.30
CA ARG A 462 -7.74 -39.19 0.52
C ARG A 462 -6.56 -39.96 1.12
N ARG A 463 -6.82 -40.73 2.18
CA ARG A 463 -5.79 -41.57 2.83
C ARG A 463 -5.24 -42.63 1.89
N GLY A 464 -6.13 -43.27 1.11
CA GLY A 464 -5.72 -44.24 0.10
C GLY A 464 -4.79 -43.64 -0.97
N LEU A 465 -5.07 -42.43 -1.44
CA LEU A 465 -4.21 -41.73 -2.39
C LEU A 465 -2.86 -41.34 -1.75
N ALA A 466 -2.87 -40.79 -0.53
CA ALA A 466 -1.66 -40.43 0.21
C ALA A 466 -0.76 -41.66 0.47
N ASP A 467 -1.36 -42.79 0.85
CA ASP A 467 -0.65 -44.06 1.08
C ASP A 467 -0.02 -44.58 -0.22
N SER A 468 -0.74 -44.49 -1.35
CA SER A 468 -0.21 -44.89 -2.67
C SER A 468 0.96 -44.00 -3.10
N VAL A 469 0.90 -42.69 -2.85
CA VAL A 469 2.01 -41.75 -3.11
C VAL A 469 3.24 -42.09 -2.27
N GLU A 470 3.07 -42.40 -0.98
CA GLU A 470 4.17 -42.79 -0.09
C GLU A 470 4.72 -44.19 -0.43
N ARG A 471 3.88 -45.10 -0.96
CA ARG A 471 4.32 -46.39 -1.52
C ARG A 471 5.14 -46.20 -2.78
N LEU A 472 4.70 -45.34 -3.70
CA LEU A 472 5.42 -45.03 -4.94
C LEU A 472 6.84 -44.56 -4.63
N ARG A 473 6.97 -43.68 -3.63
CA ARG A 473 8.24 -43.15 -3.16
C ARG A 473 9.25 -44.21 -2.68
N LYS A 474 8.77 -45.30 -2.07
CA LYS A 474 9.60 -46.37 -1.51
C LYS A 474 9.71 -47.60 -2.42
N ALA A 475 8.99 -47.59 -3.55
CA ALA A 475 8.84 -48.77 -4.38
C ALA A 475 10.12 -49.08 -5.17
N PRO A 476 10.48 -50.37 -5.34
CA PRO A 476 11.46 -50.77 -6.33
C PRO A 476 10.89 -50.59 -7.75
N LYS A 477 11.76 -50.41 -8.76
CA LYS A 477 11.37 -50.13 -10.15
C LYS A 477 10.36 -51.14 -10.73
N SER A 478 10.41 -52.40 -10.30
CA SER A 478 9.47 -53.45 -10.72
C SER A 478 8.05 -53.29 -10.18
N GLY A 479 7.84 -52.55 -9.09
CA GLY A 479 6.54 -52.33 -8.47
C GLY A 479 5.83 -51.06 -8.92
N ILE A 480 6.54 -50.14 -9.57
CA ILE A 480 6.03 -48.81 -9.96
C ILE A 480 4.75 -48.89 -10.82
N PRO A 481 4.66 -49.72 -11.89
CA PRO A 481 3.47 -49.75 -12.75
C PRO A 481 2.18 -50.07 -11.99
N SER A 482 2.22 -51.07 -11.11
CA SER A 482 1.07 -51.46 -10.29
C SER A 482 0.61 -50.38 -9.31
N ILE A 483 1.52 -49.54 -8.85
CA ILE A 483 1.20 -48.43 -7.94
C ILE A 483 0.62 -47.26 -8.73
N LEU A 484 1.16 -46.98 -9.92
CA LEU A 484 0.62 -45.98 -10.84
C LEU A 484 -0.83 -46.30 -11.24
N ASP A 485 -1.14 -47.56 -11.55
CA ASP A 485 -2.52 -47.99 -11.82
C ASP A 485 -3.47 -47.75 -10.65
N ALA A 486 -3.00 -48.01 -9.42
CA ALA A 486 -3.77 -47.77 -8.22
C ALA A 486 -4.01 -46.27 -8.00
N MET A 487 -2.97 -45.45 -8.16
CA MET A 487 -3.04 -43.99 -8.06
C MET A 487 -3.98 -43.39 -9.10
N ARG A 488 -3.93 -43.89 -10.34
CA ARG A 488 -4.84 -43.48 -11.42
C ARG A 488 -6.30 -43.69 -11.05
N ARG A 489 -6.66 -44.90 -10.59
CA ARG A 489 -8.03 -45.20 -10.15
C ARG A 489 -8.45 -44.32 -8.98
N GLN A 490 -7.59 -44.17 -7.98
CA GLN A 490 -7.86 -43.34 -6.81
C GLN A 490 -8.05 -41.86 -7.17
N ALA A 491 -7.23 -41.31 -8.09
CA ALA A 491 -7.35 -39.94 -8.57
C ALA A 491 -8.62 -39.72 -9.40
N ALA A 492 -8.98 -40.67 -10.28
CA ALA A 492 -10.21 -40.64 -11.05
C ALA A 492 -11.48 -40.77 -10.17
N ASP A 493 -11.43 -41.62 -9.14
CA ASP A 493 -12.53 -41.76 -8.19
C ASP A 493 -12.69 -40.48 -7.35
N LEU A 494 -11.58 -39.83 -6.99
CA LEU A 494 -11.56 -38.54 -6.27
C LEU A 494 -12.06 -37.39 -7.15
N SER A 495 -11.74 -37.34 -8.44
CA SER A 495 -12.21 -36.26 -9.34
C SER A 495 -13.71 -36.30 -9.62
N GLN A 496 -14.36 -37.46 -9.43
CA GLN A 496 -15.81 -37.64 -9.56
C GLN A 496 -16.61 -37.32 -8.29
N VAL A 497 -15.95 -36.94 -7.19
CA VAL A 497 -16.63 -36.58 -5.95
C VAL A 497 -17.40 -35.26 -6.13
N VAL A 498 -18.65 -35.22 -5.67
CA VAL A 498 -19.51 -34.03 -5.76
C VAL A 498 -18.97 -32.94 -4.82
N ASP A 499 -19.10 -31.67 -5.20
CA ASP A 499 -18.66 -30.50 -4.39
C ASP A 499 -17.16 -30.41 -4.10
N ILE A 500 -16.29 -31.08 -4.87
CA ILE A 500 -14.85 -30.80 -4.83
C ILE A 500 -14.54 -29.50 -5.55
N ASP A 501 -13.42 -28.87 -5.17
CA ASP A 501 -12.92 -27.69 -5.86
C ASP A 501 -12.66 -28.00 -7.35
N PRO A 502 -13.19 -27.20 -8.30
CA PRO A 502 -13.04 -27.47 -9.73
C PRO A 502 -11.58 -27.54 -10.20
N MET A 503 -10.70 -26.77 -9.57
CA MET A 503 -9.28 -26.79 -9.90
C MET A 503 -8.60 -28.04 -9.35
N LEU A 504 -9.01 -28.50 -8.17
CA LEU A 504 -8.56 -29.80 -7.65
C LEU A 504 -9.00 -30.94 -8.57
N ALA A 505 -10.26 -30.94 -9.03
CA ALA A 505 -10.78 -31.92 -10.00
C ALA A 505 -9.94 -31.96 -11.28
N ALA A 506 -9.72 -30.79 -11.89
CA ALA A 506 -8.91 -30.66 -13.10
C ALA A 506 -7.46 -31.13 -12.88
N CYS A 507 -6.86 -30.83 -11.71
CA CYS A 507 -5.52 -31.30 -11.38
C CYS A 507 -5.44 -32.82 -11.24
N LEU A 508 -6.47 -33.46 -10.67
CA LEU A 508 -6.55 -34.91 -10.56
C LEU A 508 -6.75 -35.56 -11.94
N ASP A 509 -7.61 -35.01 -12.80
CA ASP A 509 -7.81 -35.50 -14.16
C ASP A 509 -6.52 -35.39 -15.00
N HIS A 510 -5.84 -34.24 -14.96
CA HIS A 510 -4.53 -34.09 -15.60
C HIS A 510 -3.49 -35.08 -15.05
N ALA A 511 -3.49 -35.34 -13.74
CA ALA A 511 -2.60 -36.35 -13.17
C ALA A 511 -2.95 -37.76 -13.66
N THR A 512 -4.22 -38.10 -13.91
CA THR A 512 -4.60 -39.38 -14.52
C THR A 512 -4.11 -39.50 -15.96
N GLU A 513 -4.20 -38.44 -16.76
CA GLU A 513 -3.67 -38.41 -18.13
C GLU A 513 -2.15 -38.57 -18.16
N ASP A 514 -1.46 -37.87 -17.25
CA ASP A 514 0.00 -37.96 -17.13
C ASP A 514 0.44 -39.36 -16.65
N ILE A 515 -0.30 -39.99 -15.74
CA ILE A 515 -0.06 -41.39 -15.36
C ILE A 515 -0.23 -42.31 -16.58
N ASP A 516 -1.29 -42.13 -17.38
CA ASP A 516 -1.52 -42.93 -18.59
C ASP A 516 -0.37 -42.78 -19.60
N ARG A 517 0.14 -41.56 -19.81
CA ARG A 517 1.31 -41.30 -20.67
C ARG A 517 2.58 -42.00 -20.16
N VAL A 518 2.81 -41.97 -18.85
CA VAL A 518 3.97 -42.61 -18.22
C VAL A 518 3.86 -44.15 -18.32
N VAL A 519 2.70 -44.72 -18.06
CA VAL A 519 2.45 -46.17 -18.17
C VAL A 519 2.66 -46.64 -19.61
N ASP A 520 2.07 -45.95 -20.59
CA ASP A 520 2.27 -46.19 -22.03
C ASP A 520 3.77 -46.20 -22.42
N THR A 521 4.53 -45.27 -21.86
CA THR A 521 5.97 -45.14 -22.14
C THR A 521 6.78 -46.30 -21.55
N ILE A 522 6.39 -46.79 -20.37
CA ILE A 522 7.00 -47.95 -19.71
C ILE A 522 6.68 -49.23 -20.48
N GLU A 523 5.43 -49.42 -20.90
CA GLU A 523 5.00 -50.62 -21.65
C GLU A 523 5.67 -50.72 -23.02
N ARG A 524 5.75 -49.62 -23.79
CA ARG A 524 6.45 -49.58 -25.08
C ARG A 524 7.94 -49.92 -24.97
N ARG A 525 8.58 -49.60 -23.83
CA ARG A 525 9.98 -49.98 -23.56
C ARG A 525 10.12 -51.46 -23.18
N GLY A 526 9.15 -52.02 -22.45
CA GLY A 526 9.14 -53.44 -22.06
C GLY A 526 9.07 -54.39 -23.26
N ASP A 527 8.31 -54.03 -24.30
CA ASP A 527 8.20 -54.85 -25.51
C ASP A 527 9.44 -54.79 -26.42
N SER A 528 10.20 -53.69 -26.36
CA SER A 528 11.40 -53.49 -27.18
C SER A 528 12.60 -54.34 -26.76
N ASP A 529 12.64 -54.81 -25.50
CA ASP A 529 13.78 -55.54 -24.91
C ASP A 529 13.56 -57.08 -24.88
N SER A 530 12.40 -57.56 -25.36
CA SER A 530 12.04 -58.98 -25.36
C SER A 530 12.40 -59.73 -26.66
N GLY A 531 12.91 -59.02 -27.68
CA GLY A 531 13.33 -59.57 -28.97
C GLY A 531 14.82 -59.89 -29.06
N GLY A 532 15.35 -60.80 -28.22
CA GLY A 532 16.78 -61.10 -28.24
C GLY A 532 17.23 -62.31 -27.41
N ARG A 533 16.66 -63.50 -27.66
CA ARG A 533 17.22 -64.77 -27.16
C ARG A 533 17.95 -65.50 -28.28
N GLY A 534 19.26 -65.70 -28.14
CA GLY A 534 20.05 -66.50 -29.09
C GLY A 534 21.47 -66.83 -28.64
N GLY A 535 21.62 -67.75 -27.69
CA GLY A 535 22.73 -68.72 -27.65
C GLY A 535 24.06 -68.32 -27.00
N GLY A 536 24.65 -69.29 -26.28
CA GLY A 536 26.10 -69.35 -26.06
C GLY A 536 26.55 -69.29 -24.61
N ALA A 537 26.84 -70.46 -24.05
CA ALA A 537 27.57 -70.62 -22.80
C ALA A 537 28.98 -70.01 -22.88
N ALA A 538 29.47 -69.45 -21.76
CA ALA A 538 30.72 -69.85 -21.09
C ALA A 538 31.10 -68.85 -19.99
N SER A 539 31.52 -69.41 -18.86
CA SER A 539 32.20 -68.73 -17.76
C SER A 539 33.52 -68.12 -18.21
N VAL A 540 33.88 -66.93 -17.70
CA VAL A 540 35.19 -66.63 -17.06
C VAL A 540 34.97 -65.40 -16.16
N GLY A 541 35.36 -65.50 -14.90
CA GLY A 541 35.22 -64.42 -13.92
C GLY A 541 36.35 -63.38 -13.95
N SER A 542 36.15 -62.26 -13.25
CA SER A 542 37.23 -61.60 -12.51
C SER A 542 36.70 -60.59 -11.49
N GLN A 543 36.98 -60.89 -10.23
CA GLN A 543 37.39 -60.03 -9.11
C GLN A 543 36.83 -58.60 -8.95
N VAL A 544 36.06 -58.44 -7.87
CA VAL A 544 36.33 -57.59 -6.69
C VAL A 544 37.50 -56.58 -6.82
N SER A 545 37.21 -55.29 -6.68
CA SER A 545 37.94 -54.44 -5.73
C SER A 545 37.09 -53.26 -5.21
N LYS A 546 37.17 -53.07 -3.90
CA LYS A 546 36.64 -51.95 -3.11
C LYS A 546 37.68 -50.81 -3.09
N ARG A 547 37.23 -49.55 -3.09
CA ARG A 547 37.83 -48.35 -2.43
C ARG A 547 36.97 -47.12 -2.81
N SER A 548 36.18 -46.49 -1.94
CA SER A 548 36.46 -45.60 -0.79
C SER A 548 37.16 -44.27 -1.14
N GLY A 549 36.52 -43.15 -0.79
CA GLY A 549 37.10 -41.80 -0.65
C GLY A 549 36.16 -40.72 -1.22
N MET A 550 35.41 -39.99 -0.38
CA MET A 550 35.70 -38.60 0.07
C MET A 550 36.08 -37.69 -1.12
N GLY A 551 35.32 -36.68 -1.54
CA GLY A 551 34.51 -35.70 -0.82
C GLY A 551 35.07 -34.31 -1.15
N SER A 552 34.34 -33.46 -1.86
CA SER A 552 34.54 -31.99 -1.81
C SER A 552 33.44 -31.23 -2.55
N SER A 553 33.25 -30.01 -2.07
CA SER A 553 32.19 -29.03 -2.24
C SER A 553 32.30 -28.10 -3.47
N ARG A 554 31.20 -27.35 -3.68
CA ARG A 554 31.05 -25.99 -4.26
C ARG A 554 30.75 -25.84 -5.77
N GLY A 555 29.65 -25.13 -6.03
CA GLY A 555 29.43 -24.31 -7.22
C GLY A 555 28.14 -24.63 -8.00
N LYS A 556 26.99 -24.03 -7.62
CA LYS A 556 25.78 -23.99 -8.47
C LYS A 556 25.55 -22.58 -8.98
N GLY A 557 25.82 -22.36 -10.27
CA GLY A 557 25.15 -21.35 -11.11
C GLY A 557 24.15 -22.05 -12.03
N PRO A 558 23.13 -21.36 -12.58
CA PRO A 558 22.07 -21.98 -13.36
C PRO A 558 22.55 -22.24 -14.79
N GLY A 559 23.09 -23.44 -15.01
CA GLY A 559 23.51 -23.94 -16.31
C GLY A 559 22.39 -24.71 -17.00
N ARG A 560 21.79 -24.06 -18.00
CA ARG A 560 21.01 -24.61 -19.12
C ARG A 560 21.42 -26.04 -19.49
N LEU A 561 20.52 -27.01 -19.27
CA LEU A 561 20.71 -28.41 -19.65
C LEU A 561 20.52 -28.58 -21.15
N THR A 562 21.64 -28.66 -21.88
CA THR A 562 21.69 -29.22 -23.22
C THR A 562 21.65 -30.74 -23.13
N THR A 563 20.65 -31.33 -23.78
CA THR A 563 20.44 -32.77 -23.92
C THR A 563 21.57 -33.41 -24.71
N SER A 564 22.21 -34.44 -24.15
CA SER A 564 22.93 -35.42 -24.95
C SER A 564 22.95 -36.78 -24.25
N ARG A 565 22.32 -37.75 -24.93
CA ARG A 565 22.55 -39.20 -24.90
C ARG A 565 22.52 -39.91 -23.53
N GLY A 566 21.34 -40.41 -23.20
CA GLY A 566 21.11 -41.51 -22.27
C GLY A 566 19.62 -41.75 -22.08
N GLY A 567 18.99 -42.51 -22.98
CA GLY A 567 17.53 -42.70 -23.06
C GLY A 567 16.87 -43.47 -21.91
N GLY A 568 17.31 -43.30 -20.66
CA GLY A 568 16.83 -44.06 -19.49
C GLY A 568 16.07 -43.26 -18.44
N TRP A 569 16.05 -41.92 -18.50
CA TRP A 569 15.79 -41.08 -17.32
C TRP A 569 14.59 -40.11 -17.43
N GLU A 570 13.94 -39.99 -18.58
CA GLU A 570 12.81 -39.05 -18.77
C GLU A 570 11.58 -39.47 -17.96
N SER A 571 11.22 -40.77 -17.95
CA SER A 571 10.07 -41.28 -17.19
C SER A 571 10.27 -41.20 -15.67
N GLU A 572 11.51 -41.23 -15.16
CA GLU A 572 11.77 -41.14 -13.71
C GLU A 572 11.52 -39.72 -13.18
N ILE A 573 11.80 -38.69 -14.00
CA ILE A 573 11.51 -37.30 -13.67
C ILE A 573 9.99 -37.03 -13.70
N GLU A 574 9.28 -37.59 -14.67
CA GLU A 574 7.82 -37.47 -14.78
C GLU A 574 7.10 -38.13 -13.60
N ILE A 575 7.54 -39.33 -13.19
CA ILE A 575 7.02 -40.03 -12.00
C ILE A 575 7.26 -39.20 -10.74
N ASP A 576 8.44 -38.61 -10.58
CA ASP A 576 8.77 -37.73 -9.45
C ASP A 576 7.88 -36.48 -9.40
N MET A 577 7.60 -35.87 -10.55
CA MET A 577 6.71 -34.71 -10.65
C MET A 577 5.27 -35.08 -10.27
N LEU A 578 4.76 -36.21 -10.76
CA LEU A 578 3.44 -36.73 -10.42
C LEU A 578 3.30 -37.04 -8.93
N GLN A 579 4.30 -37.73 -8.37
CA GLN A 579 4.35 -38.05 -6.94
C GLN A 579 4.29 -36.78 -6.08
N ARG A 580 5.07 -35.76 -6.43
CA ARG A 580 5.14 -34.49 -5.69
C ARG A 580 3.81 -33.72 -5.75
N ARG A 581 3.18 -33.66 -6.93
CA ARG A 581 1.93 -32.95 -7.15
C ARG A 581 0.75 -33.62 -6.42
N LEU A 582 0.58 -34.94 -6.59
CA LEU A 582 -0.49 -35.68 -5.92
C LEU A 582 -0.30 -35.76 -4.40
N GLY A 583 0.95 -35.89 -3.93
CA GLY A 583 1.27 -35.86 -2.51
C GLY A 583 0.89 -34.53 -1.85
N MET A 584 1.15 -33.41 -2.54
CA MET A 584 0.79 -32.08 -2.04
C MET A 584 -0.73 -31.94 -1.95
N LEU A 585 -1.47 -32.30 -3.01
CA LEU A 585 -2.93 -32.17 -3.04
C LEU A 585 -3.62 -33.06 -1.98
N ALA A 586 -3.10 -34.26 -1.73
CA ALA A 586 -3.65 -35.18 -0.74
C ALA A 586 -3.37 -34.75 0.72
N CYS A 587 -2.26 -34.06 0.96
CA CYS A 587 -1.82 -33.62 2.30
C CYS A 587 -2.17 -32.16 2.62
N ALA A 588 -2.66 -31.36 1.66
CA ALA A 588 -2.99 -29.94 1.88
C ALA A 588 -4.07 -29.72 2.96
N SER A 589 -5.00 -30.67 3.15
CA SER A 589 -6.02 -30.58 4.20
C SER A 589 -5.47 -30.75 5.61
N ASP A 590 -4.32 -31.42 5.77
CA ASP A 590 -3.67 -31.70 7.06
C ASP A 590 -2.86 -30.50 7.59
N LEU A 591 -2.83 -29.38 6.86
CA LEU A 591 -2.20 -28.14 7.31
C LEU A 591 -2.91 -27.59 8.57
N SER A 592 -2.18 -26.88 9.43
CA SER A 592 -2.78 -26.20 10.58
C SER A 592 -3.76 -25.11 10.12
N GLU A 593 -4.83 -24.89 10.87
CA GLU A 593 -5.82 -23.84 10.56
C GLU A 593 -5.18 -22.44 10.53
N GLU A 594 -4.20 -22.19 11.41
CA GLU A 594 -3.42 -20.96 11.40
C GLU A 594 -2.70 -20.76 10.06
N PHE A 595 -2.06 -21.81 9.52
CA PHE A 595 -1.35 -21.70 8.24
C PHE A 595 -2.29 -21.63 7.04
N LYS A 596 -3.44 -22.30 7.08
CA LYS A 596 -4.49 -22.14 6.07
C LYS A 596 -4.93 -20.68 5.98
N GLU A 597 -5.06 -19.98 7.11
CA GLU A 597 -5.39 -18.56 7.13
C GLU A 597 -4.27 -17.68 6.58
N VAL A 598 -3.00 -18.00 6.86
CA VAL A 598 -1.85 -17.33 6.23
C VAL A 598 -1.90 -17.45 4.69
N LEU A 599 -2.23 -18.62 4.15
CA LEU A 599 -2.36 -18.82 2.70
C LEU A 599 -3.53 -18.03 2.10
N ARG A 600 -4.67 -17.95 2.78
CA ARG A 600 -5.82 -17.11 2.35
C ARG A 600 -5.48 -15.62 2.38
N SER A 601 -4.82 -15.17 3.44
CA SER A 601 -4.32 -13.79 3.56
C SER A 601 -3.31 -13.46 2.45
N THR A 602 -2.40 -14.39 2.16
CA THR A 602 -1.44 -14.27 1.05
C THR A 602 -2.14 -14.15 -0.30
N ARG A 603 -3.19 -14.96 -0.55
CA ARG A 603 -4.00 -14.84 -1.76
C ARG A 603 -4.66 -13.46 -1.87
N ALA A 604 -5.28 -12.98 -0.80
CA ALA A 604 -5.93 -11.67 -0.76
C ALA A 604 -4.92 -10.53 -1.02
N ALA A 605 -3.71 -10.63 -0.44
CA ALA A 605 -2.63 -9.70 -0.69
C ALA A 605 -2.17 -9.72 -2.17
N LEU A 606 -2.07 -10.90 -2.79
CA LEU A 606 -1.75 -11.02 -4.22
C LEU A 606 -2.86 -10.44 -5.12
N GLU A 607 -4.13 -10.61 -4.77
CA GLU A 607 -5.25 -9.98 -5.49
C GLU A 607 -5.24 -8.45 -5.35
N GLN A 608 -4.92 -7.94 -4.16
CA GLN A 608 -4.68 -6.51 -3.96
C GLN A 608 -3.51 -6.03 -4.82
N LYS A 609 -2.40 -6.78 -4.87
CA LYS A 609 -1.25 -6.45 -5.73
C LYS A 609 -1.64 -6.42 -7.20
N ARG A 610 -2.48 -7.37 -7.64
CA ARG A 610 -3.03 -7.40 -9.00
C ARG A 610 -3.86 -6.14 -9.31
N SER A 611 -4.68 -5.69 -8.36
CA SER A 611 -5.43 -4.44 -8.48
C SER A 611 -4.51 -3.23 -8.58
N CYS A 612 -3.45 -3.18 -7.77
CA CYS A 612 -2.42 -2.13 -7.83
C CYS A 612 -1.72 -2.13 -9.21
N ASN A 613 -1.33 -3.31 -9.72
CA ASN A 613 -0.74 -3.44 -11.05
C ASN A 613 -1.66 -2.88 -12.12
N LYS A 614 -2.97 -3.17 -12.07
CA LYS A 614 -3.97 -2.62 -13.00
C LYS A 614 -4.11 -1.10 -12.91
N ALA A 615 -4.08 -0.54 -11.71
CA ALA A 615 -4.13 0.91 -11.51
C ALA A 615 -2.89 1.60 -12.09
N VAL A 616 -1.70 1.01 -11.88
CA VAL A 616 -0.45 1.51 -12.47
C VAL A 616 -0.45 1.31 -13.98
N ASP A 617 -0.92 0.15 -14.48
CA ASP A 617 -1.11 -0.08 -15.92
C ASP A 617 -2.05 0.94 -16.54
N LEU A 618 -3.13 1.33 -15.83
CA LEU A 618 -4.03 2.37 -16.30
C LEU A 618 -3.29 3.71 -16.41
N VAL A 619 -2.57 4.15 -15.38
CA VAL A 619 -1.79 5.40 -15.42
C VAL A 619 -0.75 5.35 -16.53
N VAL A 620 0.06 4.29 -16.60
CA VAL A 620 1.07 4.13 -17.67
C VAL A 620 0.40 4.10 -19.04
N SER A 621 -0.77 3.47 -19.17
CA SER A 621 -1.54 3.45 -20.41
C SER A 621 -2.19 4.79 -20.74
N GLU A 622 -2.65 5.57 -19.76
CA GLU A 622 -3.21 6.89 -19.95
C GLU A 622 -2.11 7.86 -20.36
N GLU A 623 -0.95 7.82 -19.72
CA GLU A 623 0.20 8.63 -20.10
C GLU A 623 0.73 8.23 -21.48
N SER A 624 0.87 6.92 -21.76
CA SER A 624 1.31 6.43 -23.08
C SER A 624 0.24 6.55 -24.19
N ASN A 625 -1.06 6.52 -23.87
CA ASN A 625 -2.16 6.72 -24.82
C ASN A 625 -2.56 8.19 -24.97
N HIS A 626 -2.43 9.06 -23.97
CA HIS A 626 -2.51 10.52 -24.16
C HIS A 626 -1.38 10.99 -25.09
N ILE A 627 -0.33 10.17 -25.16
CA ILE A 627 0.79 10.27 -26.08
C ILE A 627 0.54 9.61 -27.46
N CYS A 628 -0.32 8.57 -27.58
CA CYS A 628 -0.50 7.80 -28.83
C CYS A 628 -1.90 7.89 -29.47
N ASN A 629 -2.93 8.30 -28.74
CA ASN A 629 -4.32 8.42 -29.19
C ASN A 629 -4.73 9.90 -29.19
N VAL A 630 -4.21 10.63 -30.18
CA VAL A 630 -5.07 11.55 -30.92
C VAL A 630 -5.31 10.90 -32.28
N THR A 631 -6.56 10.55 -32.50
CA THR A 631 -7.12 9.98 -33.71
C THR A 631 -6.56 10.60 -35.00
N ILE A 632 -6.30 9.71 -35.95
CA ILE A 632 -5.63 9.78 -37.26
C ILE A 632 -5.98 10.96 -38.20
N GLU A 633 -6.80 11.95 -37.83
CA GLU A 633 -7.13 13.03 -38.77
C GLU A 633 -6.74 14.45 -38.36
N HIS A 634 -6.56 14.83 -37.08
CA HIS A 634 -6.09 16.19 -36.76
C HIS A 634 -5.21 16.23 -35.51
N GLN A 635 -3.97 16.71 -35.72
CA GLN A 635 -2.96 17.17 -34.76
C GLN A 635 -2.31 16.14 -33.83
N ALA A 636 -1.01 15.93 -34.06
CA ALA A 636 -0.11 15.12 -33.27
C ALA A 636 0.31 15.89 -31.99
N ASP A 637 -0.49 15.79 -30.93
CA ASP A 637 -0.24 16.51 -29.68
C ASP A 637 0.43 15.63 -28.58
N GLY A 638 0.81 14.39 -28.90
CA GLY A 638 1.52 13.50 -27.98
C GLY A 638 3.04 13.46 -28.22
N GLU A 639 3.84 13.66 -27.17
CA GLU A 639 5.31 13.75 -27.27
C GLU A 639 5.96 12.50 -27.87
N LEU A 640 5.61 11.29 -27.43
CA LEU A 640 6.20 10.04 -27.96
C LEU A 640 5.72 9.75 -29.40
N ALA A 641 4.46 10.01 -29.74
CA ALA A 641 3.99 9.87 -31.12
C ALA A 641 4.68 10.85 -32.07
N ALA A 642 4.93 12.09 -31.61
CA ALA A 642 5.75 13.05 -32.34
C ALA A 642 7.19 12.52 -32.54
N ARG A 643 7.79 11.84 -31.54
CA ARG A 643 9.11 11.22 -31.68
C ARG A 643 9.13 10.04 -32.63
N PHE A 644 8.13 9.16 -32.54
CA PHE A 644 7.99 8.03 -33.46
C PHE A 644 7.81 8.52 -34.91
N SER A 645 7.01 9.57 -35.11
CA SER A 645 6.83 10.22 -36.41
C SER A 645 8.12 10.85 -36.92
N GLU A 646 8.85 11.59 -36.09
CA GLU A 646 10.14 12.20 -36.43
C GLU A 646 11.17 11.15 -36.88
N GLN A 647 11.27 10.03 -36.16
CA GLN A 647 12.18 8.95 -36.49
C GLN A 647 11.77 8.21 -37.77
N SER A 648 10.48 7.93 -37.93
CA SER A 648 9.95 7.32 -39.16
C SER A 648 10.24 8.20 -40.38
N LEU A 649 10.06 9.52 -40.24
CA LEU A 649 10.35 10.49 -41.30
C LEU A 649 11.85 10.61 -41.59
N LEU A 650 12.70 10.53 -40.57
CA LEU A 650 14.15 10.48 -40.74
C LEU A 650 14.58 9.21 -41.49
N MET A 651 14.03 8.05 -41.13
CA MET A 651 14.29 6.77 -41.79
C MET A 651 13.85 6.81 -43.25
N GLU A 652 12.63 7.28 -43.50
CA GLU A 652 12.10 7.43 -44.86
C GLU A 652 12.99 8.38 -45.69
N ARG A 653 13.40 9.51 -45.12
CA ARG A 653 14.29 10.45 -45.81
C ARG A 653 15.68 9.86 -46.09
N ALA A 654 16.21 9.06 -45.17
CA ALA A 654 17.47 8.36 -45.36
C ALA A 654 17.37 7.33 -46.50
N LEU A 655 16.33 6.49 -46.49
CA LEU A 655 16.05 5.51 -47.54
C LEU A 655 15.88 6.18 -48.91
N ARG A 656 15.01 7.20 -49.00
CA ARG A 656 14.81 7.97 -50.25
C ARG A 656 16.12 8.59 -50.75
N SER A 657 16.97 9.11 -49.85
CA SER A 657 18.27 9.67 -50.24
C SER A 657 19.26 8.59 -50.69
N MET A 658 19.20 7.39 -50.13
CA MET A 658 20.04 6.26 -50.55
C MET A 658 19.60 5.75 -51.92
N ASP A 659 18.30 5.59 -52.15
CA ASP A 659 17.73 5.17 -53.44
C ASP A 659 18.06 6.16 -54.54
N ALA A 660 17.88 7.47 -54.30
CA ALA A 660 18.23 8.51 -55.26
C ALA A 660 19.73 8.48 -55.63
N ARG A 661 20.60 8.19 -54.65
CA ARG A 661 22.05 8.03 -54.88
C ARG A 661 22.37 6.74 -55.64
N ALA A 662 21.71 5.63 -55.34
CA ALA A 662 21.87 4.37 -56.05
C ALA A 662 21.44 4.50 -57.52
N GLN A 663 20.30 5.13 -57.77
CA GLN A 663 19.83 5.43 -59.14
C GLN A 663 20.81 6.34 -59.88
N SER A 664 21.28 7.42 -59.25
CA SER A 664 22.27 8.31 -59.88
C SER A 664 23.59 7.58 -60.21
N LEU A 665 24.05 6.69 -59.33
CA LEU A 665 25.25 5.88 -59.58
C LEU A 665 25.04 4.91 -60.74
N HIS A 666 23.88 4.24 -60.77
CA HIS A 666 23.51 3.33 -61.85
C HIS A 666 23.47 4.05 -63.21
N THR A 667 22.76 5.18 -63.30
CA THR A 667 22.69 5.97 -64.54
C THR A 667 24.06 6.49 -64.98
N CYS A 668 24.92 6.90 -64.03
CA CYS A 668 26.29 7.31 -64.37
C CYS A 668 27.11 6.13 -64.90
N ALA A 669 27.01 4.95 -64.28
CA ALA A 669 27.70 3.74 -64.74
C ALA A 669 27.21 3.33 -66.14
N GLU A 670 25.90 3.33 -66.38
CA GLU A 670 25.32 3.07 -67.70
C GLU A 670 25.87 4.04 -68.75
N ARG A 671 25.92 5.35 -68.48
CA ARG A 671 26.47 6.33 -69.41
C ARG A 671 27.94 6.08 -69.75
N VAL A 672 28.74 5.68 -68.77
CA VAL A 672 30.15 5.33 -68.98
C VAL A 672 30.25 4.07 -69.84
N CYS A 673 29.47 3.03 -69.53
CA CYS A 673 29.44 1.81 -70.33
C CYS A 673 28.97 2.07 -71.77
N SER A 674 27.92 2.88 -71.97
CA SER A 674 27.42 3.25 -73.29
C SER A 674 28.44 4.07 -74.08
N PHE A 675 29.18 4.99 -73.42
CA PHE A 675 30.24 5.74 -74.07
C PHE A 675 31.36 4.81 -74.56
N PHE A 676 31.85 3.90 -73.71
CA PHE A 676 32.90 2.97 -74.11
C PHE A 676 32.42 1.96 -75.16
N ALA A 677 31.16 1.51 -75.10
CA ALA A 677 30.57 0.67 -76.12
C ALA A 677 30.49 1.40 -77.49
N ALA A 678 30.11 2.69 -77.49
CA ALA A 678 30.10 3.50 -78.70
C ALA A 678 31.52 3.73 -79.27
N VAL A 679 32.51 3.97 -78.39
CA VAL A 679 33.92 4.10 -78.81
C VAL A 679 34.43 2.78 -79.40
N ALA A 680 34.12 1.64 -78.78
CA ALA A 680 34.51 0.33 -79.30
C ALA A 680 33.90 0.07 -80.69
N LEU A 681 32.61 0.39 -80.86
CA LEU A 681 31.94 0.27 -82.16
C LEU A 681 32.62 1.15 -83.23
N GLU A 682 32.94 2.40 -82.92
CA GLU A 682 33.63 3.29 -83.87
C GLU A 682 35.04 2.78 -84.22
N VAL A 683 35.77 2.20 -83.26
CA VAL A 683 37.08 1.56 -83.52
C VAL A 683 36.93 0.36 -84.46
N GLU A 684 35.97 -0.53 -84.20
CA GLU A 684 35.66 -1.67 -85.08
C GLU A 684 35.32 -1.19 -86.50
N THR A 685 34.49 -0.16 -86.65
CA THR A 685 34.17 0.40 -87.98
C THR A 685 35.39 1.02 -88.66
N HIS A 686 36.31 1.62 -87.90
CA HIS A 686 37.54 2.20 -88.46
C HIS A 686 38.48 1.09 -88.96
N GLU A 687 38.63 0.00 -88.21
CA GLU A 687 39.40 -1.18 -88.62
C GLU A 687 38.82 -1.80 -89.89
N GLU A 688 37.49 -1.90 -90.00
CA GLU A 688 36.82 -2.36 -91.24
C GLU A 688 37.08 -1.43 -92.43
N ILE A 689 37.08 -0.11 -92.21
CA ILE A 689 37.40 0.87 -93.26
C ILE A 689 38.87 0.76 -93.69
N GLU A 690 39.80 0.61 -92.75
CA GLU A 690 41.23 0.41 -93.05
C GLU A 690 41.43 -0.87 -93.87
N ALA A 691 40.81 -1.99 -93.46
CA ALA A 691 40.86 -3.24 -94.21
C ALA A 691 40.32 -3.10 -95.65
N ASN A 692 39.22 -2.37 -95.83
CA ASN A 692 38.65 -2.09 -97.16
C ASN A 692 39.57 -1.19 -98.02
N ILE A 693 40.25 -0.21 -97.42
CA ILE A 693 41.23 0.63 -98.10
C ILE A 693 42.43 -0.19 -98.55
N ASP A 694 42.93 -1.08 -97.68
CA ASP A 694 44.05 -1.98 -97.99
C ASP A 694 43.68 -2.94 -99.13
N GLU A 695 42.51 -3.57 -99.08
CA GLU A 695 42.01 -4.42 -100.18
C GLU A 695 41.86 -3.66 -101.51
N SER A 696 41.33 -2.43 -101.46
CA SER A 696 41.19 -1.57 -102.64
C SER A 696 42.55 -1.10 -103.19
N GLY A 697 43.53 -0.87 -102.31
CA GLY A 697 44.91 -0.55 -102.64
C GLY A 697 45.59 -1.71 -103.36
N GLU A 698 45.44 -2.94 -102.85
CA GLU A 698 45.96 -4.15 -103.50
C GLU A 698 45.35 -4.37 -104.88
N GLN A 699 44.05 -4.12 -105.06
CA GLN A 699 43.41 -4.23 -106.38
C GLN A 699 43.94 -3.20 -107.39
N ARG A 700 44.25 -1.97 -106.95
CA ARG A 700 44.88 -0.95 -107.82
C ARG A 700 46.34 -1.24 -108.17
N VAL A 701 47.08 -1.94 -107.31
CA VAL A 701 48.47 -2.35 -107.60
C VAL A 701 48.50 -3.54 -108.58
N ARG A 702 47.42 -4.31 -108.66
CA ARG A 702 47.29 -5.45 -109.59
C ARG A 702 46.72 -5.10 -110.97
N SER A 703 46.13 -3.91 -111.13
CA SER A 703 45.66 -3.35 -112.42
C SER A 703 46.72 -2.46 -113.05
#